data_AF-G8PJ47-F1
#
_entry.id   AF-G8PJ47-F1
#
_cell.length_a   1.000
_cell.length_b   1.000
_cell.length_c   1.000
_cell.angle_alpha   90.00
_cell.angle_beta   90.00
_cell.angle_gamma   90.00
#
_symmetry.space_group_name_H-M   'P 1'
#
loop_
_entity.id
_entity.type
_entity.pdbx_description
1 polymer ?
#
loop_
_entity_poly.entity_id
_entity_poly.type
_entity_poly.pdbx_seq_one_letter_code
_entity_poly.pdbx_strand_id
1 'polypeptide(L)'
;MTITDTTSTAPVITPASIPSQAETTGTQASSTTNPTLQAHQQKTAETQSAVKDQLATTQGNSGADKALYDLICVGRGTSAAAYLTSLKRCDCSIVADSANQQNVLVVGKDDPWAGARGYEKGHYTQCINQAQQLVNPGDDPIASSCLDPVDRKAWSELNAQRINQVSGGNILDAEVRQISRDSETGLYKVKTDANSEPLLAKKVVLATGAGIERSDYEYHHVPQEVSDFRKSGHPNAANCLDLDQFQRFEAGTRDLTGKVVAVMGPNAGTDAIMELATRGVDKENIFWMMKPSQKPGVALTWDVRSVGIDSTFTAPEAGKDRSDGGTVFRYQNINSVSAGENRPLTISTDGGNFEADFLVYAVGQRGGGTSRAEVVDGAAKQVPILEKELASQLQPVYDVNQRFSDLSSGGAWQHVVGLEVAGTTKTEGLEVVGAAAMQSSRGVQHNYLDADFTEQLSNTLESTPQFRELATQHFPALLDNKPFEQLLKPNSGLQQPGDYDGQKAALLSALKANDANQSLSDVNELLHTFDLRTKAANDLTAGTKPVRVSELLAQGLSRTQPATVADPRLIGGAQLNIAAQTESFKPQQITTPGGINFNEDQQTIALYVAQNYPDIPADKANDFVAQVIAQRTDGNHLRGFTPEERADFEAQLQALSA
;
A
#
# COMPACT_ATOMS: atom_id res chain seq x y z
N MET A 1 67.09 -2.84 5.29
CA MET A 1 66.14 -3.93 5.56
C MET A 1 65.17 -3.97 4.41
N THR A 2 65.31 -5.00 3.58
CA THR A 2 64.53 -5.24 2.37
C THR A 2 63.17 -5.78 2.79
N ILE A 3 62.09 -5.07 2.44
CA ILE A 3 60.72 -5.54 2.65
C ILE A 3 60.28 -6.18 1.34
N THR A 4 60.08 -7.50 1.38
CA THR A 4 59.54 -8.34 0.31
C THR A 4 58.03 -8.18 0.23
N ASP A 5 57.53 -7.92 -0.98
CA ASP A 5 56.12 -8.03 -1.34
C ASP A 5 55.64 -9.48 -1.21
N THR A 6 54.57 -9.68 -0.44
CA THR A 6 53.78 -10.92 -0.46
C THR A 6 52.40 -10.61 -1.02
N THR A 7 52.15 -11.12 -2.22
CA THR A 7 50.85 -11.20 -2.88
C THR A 7 49.90 -12.10 -2.10
N SER A 8 48.82 -11.53 -1.57
CA SER A 8 47.71 -12.28 -0.96
C SER A 8 46.73 -12.73 -2.05
N THR A 9 46.74 -14.02 -2.37
CA THR A 9 45.74 -14.69 -3.19
C THR A 9 44.42 -14.81 -2.42
N ALA A 10 43.33 -14.31 -2.99
CA ALA A 10 41.97 -14.52 -2.49
C ALA A 10 41.60 -16.02 -2.52
N PRO A 11 40.87 -16.54 -1.51
CA PRO A 11 40.44 -17.93 -1.52
C PRO A 11 39.31 -18.11 -2.53
N VAL A 12 39.50 -19.01 -3.49
CA VAL A 12 38.45 -19.51 -4.37
C VAL A 12 37.56 -20.44 -3.54
N ILE A 13 36.36 -19.99 -3.21
CA ILE A 13 35.32 -20.82 -2.61
C ILE A 13 34.62 -21.56 -3.75
N THR A 14 34.87 -22.87 -3.85
CA THR A 14 34.13 -23.78 -4.74
C THR A 14 32.67 -23.88 -4.27
N PRO A 15 31.67 -23.77 -5.16
CA PRO A 15 30.27 -24.00 -4.81
C PRO A 15 30.07 -25.42 -4.27
N ALA A 16 29.38 -25.55 -3.15
CA ALA A 16 28.93 -26.83 -2.64
C ALA A 16 28.00 -27.48 -3.68
N SER A 17 28.35 -28.69 -4.10
CA SER A 17 27.57 -29.52 -5.02
C SER A 17 26.23 -29.88 -4.40
N ILE A 18 25.15 -29.36 -4.99
CA ILE A 18 23.77 -29.78 -4.74
C ILE A 18 23.65 -31.26 -5.15
N PRO A 19 23.21 -32.18 -4.27
CA PRO A 19 23.04 -33.57 -4.65
C PRO A 19 21.93 -33.69 -5.71
N SER A 20 22.28 -34.28 -6.85
CA SER A 20 21.32 -34.70 -7.87
C SER A 20 20.37 -35.75 -7.30
N GLN A 21 19.07 -35.54 -7.50
CA GLN A 21 18.01 -36.47 -7.11
C GLN A 21 18.31 -37.88 -7.62
N ALA A 22 18.47 -38.82 -6.68
CA ALA A 22 18.42 -40.24 -6.96
C ALA A 22 16.95 -40.66 -7.05
N GLU A 23 16.62 -41.39 -8.12
CA GLU A 23 15.35 -42.10 -8.28
C GLU A 23 15.16 -43.08 -7.11
N THR A 24 14.14 -42.84 -6.28
CA THR A 24 13.62 -43.86 -5.37
C THR A 24 12.12 -44.01 -5.54
N THR A 25 11.77 -45.21 -5.98
CA THR A 25 10.46 -45.83 -6.07
C THR A 25 9.57 -45.61 -4.84
N GLY A 26 8.40 -45.02 -5.09
CA GLY A 26 7.09 -45.34 -4.54
C GLY A 26 6.96 -45.69 -3.05
N THR A 27 6.50 -44.72 -2.26
CA THR A 27 5.43 -44.95 -1.28
C THR A 27 4.63 -43.65 -1.12
N GLN A 28 3.37 -43.64 -1.57
CA GLN A 28 2.47 -42.48 -1.46
C GLN A 28 2.11 -42.24 0.01
N ALA A 29 2.61 -41.14 0.57
CA ALA A 29 1.98 -40.50 1.71
C ALA A 29 0.90 -39.55 1.17
N SER A 30 -0.36 -39.88 1.47
CA SER A 30 -1.51 -39.03 1.22
C SER A 30 -1.38 -37.75 2.05
N SER A 31 -1.01 -36.64 1.41
CA SER A 31 -1.28 -35.31 1.94
C SER A 31 -2.75 -35.00 1.65
N THR A 32 -3.55 -34.89 2.70
CA THR A 32 -4.93 -34.41 2.62
C THR A 32 -4.92 -32.93 2.31
N THR A 33 -4.90 -32.59 1.02
CA THR A 33 -5.24 -31.26 0.51
C THR A 33 -6.71 -30.96 0.78
N ASN A 34 -6.99 -29.75 1.23
CA ASN A 34 -8.30 -29.27 1.68
C ASN A 34 -9.36 -29.36 0.55
N PRO A 35 -10.49 -30.08 0.71
CA PRO A 35 -11.53 -30.27 -0.32
C PRO A 35 -12.14 -28.95 -0.85
N THR A 36 -12.13 -27.90 -0.02
CA THR A 36 -12.64 -26.56 -0.32
C THR A 36 -11.86 -25.86 -1.43
N LEU A 37 -10.56 -26.17 -1.58
CA LEU A 37 -9.71 -25.64 -2.65
C LEU A 37 -10.03 -26.27 -4.03
N GLN A 38 -10.50 -27.52 -4.05
CA GLN A 38 -10.95 -28.21 -5.28
C GLN A 38 -12.36 -27.77 -5.70
N ALA A 39 -13.27 -27.55 -4.76
CA ALA A 39 -14.62 -27.06 -5.06
C ALA A 39 -14.61 -25.65 -5.68
N HIS A 40 -13.71 -24.76 -5.22
CA HIS A 40 -13.47 -23.47 -5.86
C HIS A 40 -12.91 -23.62 -7.28
N GLN A 41 -11.94 -24.50 -7.50
CA GLN A 41 -11.38 -24.75 -8.84
C GLN A 41 -12.41 -25.32 -9.83
N GLN A 42 -13.38 -26.12 -9.34
CA GLN A 42 -14.38 -26.78 -10.17
C GLN A 42 -15.55 -25.85 -10.56
N LYS A 43 -16.02 -25.00 -9.63
CA LYS A 43 -17.07 -23.99 -9.88
C LYS A 43 -16.57 -22.82 -10.74
N THR A 44 -15.28 -22.48 -10.62
CA THR A 44 -14.59 -21.55 -11.53
C THR A 44 -14.47 -22.13 -12.95
N ALA A 45 -14.25 -23.44 -13.12
CA ALA A 45 -14.22 -24.08 -14.43
C ALA A 45 -15.59 -24.08 -15.14
N GLU A 46 -16.68 -24.25 -14.39
CA GLU A 46 -18.05 -24.21 -14.93
C GLU A 46 -18.46 -22.78 -15.35
N THR A 47 -18.06 -21.76 -14.57
CA THR A 47 -18.26 -20.35 -14.92
C THR A 47 -17.40 -19.93 -16.12
N GLN A 48 -16.16 -20.42 -16.20
CA GLN A 48 -15.26 -20.21 -17.35
C GLN A 48 -15.79 -20.88 -18.63
N SER A 49 -16.43 -22.04 -18.54
CA SER A 49 -17.05 -22.71 -19.70
C SER A 49 -18.24 -21.92 -20.25
N ALA A 50 -19.11 -21.40 -19.38
CA ALA A 50 -20.27 -20.60 -19.78
C ALA A 50 -19.88 -19.27 -20.45
N VAL A 51 -18.81 -18.62 -19.99
CA VAL A 51 -18.25 -17.39 -20.57
C VAL A 51 -17.55 -17.68 -21.92
N LYS A 52 -16.87 -18.82 -22.04
CA LYS A 52 -16.20 -19.24 -23.29
C LYS A 52 -17.20 -19.56 -24.41
N ASP A 53 -18.35 -20.14 -24.06
CA ASP A 53 -19.42 -20.48 -25.01
C ASP A 53 -20.21 -19.22 -25.48
N GLN A 54 -20.33 -18.19 -24.63
CA GLN A 54 -20.87 -16.88 -25.02
C GLN A 54 -19.90 -16.04 -25.87
N LEU A 55 -18.58 -16.11 -25.61
CA LEU A 55 -17.58 -15.41 -26.42
C LEU A 55 -17.41 -16.03 -27.82
N ALA A 56 -17.54 -17.36 -27.95
CA ALA A 56 -17.49 -18.05 -29.24
C ALA A 56 -18.70 -17.73 -30.14
N THR A 57 -19.86 -17.41 -29.56
CA THR A 57 -21.07 -17.04 -30.31
C THR A 57 -21.11 -15.56 -30.74
N THR A 58 -20.23 -14.72 -30.18
CA THR A 58 -20.16 -13.28 -30.50
C THR A 58 -19.13 -12.94 -31.61
N GLN A 59 -18.30 -13.90 -32.04
CA GLN A 59 -17.37 -13.75 -33.18
C GLN A 59 -18.05 -13.71 -34.56
N GLY A 60 -19.38 -13.73 -34.61
CA GLY A 60 -20.18 -13.67 -35.84
C GLY A 60 -20.95 -12.37 -36.00
N ASN A 61 -20.33 -11.20 -35.87
CA ASN A 61 -20.86 -9.99 -36.53
C ASN A 61 -19.80 -8.89 -36.68
N SER A 62 -19.63 -8.49 -37.93
CA SER A 62 -18.65 -7.53 -38.45
C SER A 62 -18.83 -6.11 -37.93
N GLY A 63 -17.78 -5.54 -37.33
CA GLY A 63 -17.62 -4.11 -37.11
C GLY A 63 -16.34 -3.82 -36.31
N ALA A 64 -15.27 -3.40 -36.99
CA ALA A 64 -14.01 -2.85 -36.47
C ALA A 64 -13.60 -3.30 -35.05
N ASP A 65 -12.73 -4.32 -35.00
CA ASP A 65 -12.27 -5.02 -33.79
C ASP A 65 -12.02 -4.10 -32.58
N LYS A 66 -12.96 -4.14 -31.63
CA LYS A 66 -12.75 -3.60 -30.28
C LYS A 66 -11.71 -4.49 -29.62
N ALA A 67 -10.49 -4.00 -29.44
CA ALA A 67 -9.44 -4.74 -28.73
C ALA A 67 -9.91 -5.04 -27.30
N LEU A 68 -10.23 -6.32 -27.04
CA LEU A 68 -10.55 -6.85 -25.72
C LEU A 68 -9.23 -7.18 -25.03
N TYR A 69 -9.01 -6.58 -23.87
CA TYR A 69 -7.84 -6.85 -23.03
C TYR A 69 -8.19 -7.80 -21.89
N ASP A 70 -7.24 -8.65 -21.51
CA ASP A 70 -7.37 -9.43 -20.28
C ASP A 70 -7.19 -8.50 -19.07
N LEU A 71 -6.26 -7.54 -19.15
CA LEU A 71 -5.99 -6.56 -18.10
C LEU A 71 -5.77 -5.17 -18.69
N ILE A 72 -6.47 -4.18 -18.13
CA ILE A 72 -6.09 -2.76 -18.23
C ILE A 72 -5.58 -2.28 -16.86
N CYS A 73 -4.31 -1.92 -16.78
CA CYS A 73 -3.72 -1.27 -15.62
C CYS A 73 -3.67 0.25 -15.83
N VAL A 74 -4.30 1.01 -14.95
CA VAL A 74 -4.38 2.48 -15.03
C VAL A 74 -3.32 3.09 -14.12
N GLY A 75 -2.32 3.74 -14.72
CA GLY A 75 -1.17 4.36 -14.06
C GLY A 75 0.16 3.84 -14.59
N ARG A 76 1.21 4.68 -14.57
CA ARG A 76 2.58 4.31 -15.02
C ARG A 76 3.65 4.48 -13.93
N GLY A 77 3.23 4.75 -12.69
CA GLY A 77 4.14 4.91 -11.55
C GLY A 77 4.39 3.61 -10.78
N THR A 78 4.99 3.75 -9.60
CA THR A 78 5.44 2.63 -8.77
C THR A 78 4.36 1.59 -8.47
N SER A 79 3.11 2.00 -8.18
CA SER A 79 2.03 1.05 -7.90
C SER A 79 1.71 0.14 -9.09
N ALA A 80 1.77 0.66 -10.32
CA ALA A 80 1.52 -0.13 -11.52
C ALA A 80 2.66 -1.12 -11.77
N ALA A 81 3.91 -0.64 -11.65
CA ALA A 81 5.10 -1.49 -11.76
C ALA A 81 5.08 -2.62 -10.72
N ALA A 82 4.77 -2.30 -9.46
CA ALA A 82 4.69 -3.27 -8.38
C ALA A 82 3.60 -4.31 -8.63
N TYR A 83 2.40 -3.88 -9.00
CA TYR A 83 1.27 -4.78 -9.24
C TYR A 83 1.52 -5.75 -10.40
N LEU A 84 1.99 -5.25 -11.54
CA LEU A 84 2.30 -6.08 -12.70
C LEU A 84 3.43 -7.08 -12.40
N THR A 85 4.45 -6.63 -11.66
CA THR A 85 5.54 -7.51 -11.22
C THR A 85 5.02 -8.59 -10.26
N SER A 86 4.14 -8.23 -9.32
CA SER A 86 3.47 -9.17 -8.41
C SER A 86 2.66 -10.23 -9.15
N LEU A 87 1.88 -9.84 -10.17
CA LEU A 87 1.16 -10.81 -11.01
C LEU A 87 2.10 -11.77 -11.74
N LYS A 88 3.23 -11.27 -12.26
CA LYS A 88 4.23 -12.10 -12.94
C LYS A 88 4.85 -13.09 -11.97
N ARG A 89 5.10 -12.66 -10.73
CA ARG A 89 5.71 -13.50 -9.67
C ARG A 89 4.81 -14.61 -9.17
N CYS A 90 3.50 -14.39 -9.11
CA CYS A 90 2.54 -15.44 -8.74
C CYS A 90 2.14 -16.32 -9.92
N ASP A 91 2.87 -16.25 -11.04
CA ASP A 91 2.63 -17.03 -12.26
C ASP A 91 1.18 -16.88 -12.76
N CYS A 92 0.61 -15.67 -12.59
CA CYS A 92 -0.76 -15.38 -13.01
C CYS A 92 -0.89 -15.53 -14.53
N SER A 93 -1.89 -16.28 -14.99
CA SER A 93 -2.08 -16.62 -16.40
C SER A 93 -2.21 -15.41 -17.34
N ILE A 94 -2.65 -14.25 -16.84
CA ILE A 94 -2.71 -13.00 -17.61
C ILE A 94 -1.33 -12.55 -18.08
N VAL A 95 -0.27 -12.79 -17.28
CA VAL A 95 1.06 -12.21 -17.49
C VAL A 95 2.19 -13.26 -17.57
N ALA A 96 1.89 -14.53 -17.28
CA ALA A 96 2.88 -15.61 -17.25
C ALA A 96 3.38 -16.01 -18.65
N ASP A 97 2.55 -15.88 -19.68
CA ASP A 97 2.92 -16.19 -21.07
C ASP A 97 3.35 -14.92 -21.81
N SER A 98 4.56 -14.94 -22.38
CA SER A 98 5.06 -13.90 -23.29
C SER A 98 4.12 -13.64 -24.47
N ALA A 99 3.35 -14.63 -24.93
CA ALA A 99 2.34 -14.47 -25.98
C ALA A 99 1.14 -13.61 -25.51
N ASN A 100 0.86 -13.56 -24.21
CA ASN A 100 -0.26 -12.81 -23.62
C ASN A 100 0.09 -11.35 -23.31
N GLN A 101 1.34 -10.92 -23.49
CA GLN A 101 1.76 -9.53 -23.21
C GLN A 101 0.92 -8.50 -23.96
N GLN A 102 0.47 -8.82 -25.18
CA GLN A 102 -0.39 -7.95 -25.99
C GLN A 102 -1.81 -7.78 -25.42
N ASN A 103 -2.25 -8.67 -24.53
CA ASN A 103 -3.55 -8.60 -23.85
C ASN A 103 -3.51 -7.76 -22.56
N VAL A 104 -2.32 -7.32 -22.14
CA VAL A 104 -2.13 -6.40 -21.01
C VAL A 104 -1.89 -5.01 -21.57
N LEU A 105 -2.80 -4.09 -21.30
CA LEU A 105 -2.65 -2.68 -21.66
C LEU A 105 -2.39 -1.85 -20.41
N VAL A 106 -1.40 -0.97 -20.49
CA VAL A 106 -1.12 0.01 -19.44
C VAL A 106 -1.50 1.39 -19.95
N VAL A 107 -2.42 2.05 -19.25
CA VAL A 107 -2.96 3.35 -19.64
C VAL A 107 -2.54 4.41 -18.62
N GLY A 108 -1.91 5.47 -19.08
CA GLY A 108 -1.58 6.60 -18.21
C GLY A 108 -0.54 7.52 -18.83
N LYS A 109 -0.45 8.73 -18.28
CA LYS A 109 0.66 9.66 -18.55
C LYS A 109 1.94 9.20 -17.85
N ASP A 110 3.07 9.83 -18.19
CA ASP A 110 4.40 9.46 -17.69
C ASP A 110 4.49 9.31 -16.16
N ASP A 111 5.46 8.49 -15.71
CA ASP A 111 5.74 8.26 -14.30
C ASP A 111 6.02 9.60 -13.57
N PRO A 112 5.35 9.92 -12.45
CA PRO A 112 5.63 11.15 -11.69
C PRO A 112 7.08 11.27 -11.22
N TRP A 113 7.81 10.15 -11.08
CA TRP A 113 9.23 10.13 -10.74
C TRP A 113 10.14 10.45 -11.94
N ALA A 114 9.65 10.42 -13.18
CA ALA A 114 10.43 10.72 -14.38
C ALA A 114 10.74 12.23 -14.58
N GLY A 115 10.69 13.01 -13.50
CA GLY A 115 11.00 14.45 -13.51
C GLY A 115 9.77 15.37 -13.55
N ALA A 116 8.54 14.85 -13.50
CA ALA A 116 7.34 15.69 -13.39
C ALA A 116 7.35 16.60 -12.13
N ARG A 117 7.96 16.10 -11.05
CA ARG A 117 8.26 16.83 -9.82
C ARG A 117 9.59 17.60 -9.84
N GLY A 118 10.30 17.64 -10.97
CA GLY A 118 11.67 18.13 -11.05
C GLY A 118 12.72 17.05 -10.71
N TYR A 119 13.91 17.24 -11.28
CA TYR A 119 15.12 16.43 -11.05
C TYR A 119 16.34 17.28 -11.38
N GLU A 120 17.26 17.42 -10.43
CA GLU A 120 18.57 18.02 -10.67
C GLU A 120 19.64 17.27 -9.88
N LYS A 121 20.70 16.82 -10.57
CA LYS A 121 21.81 16.13 -9.94
C LYS A 121 22.54 17.08 -8.98
N GLY A 122 22.83 16.63 -7.77
CA GLY A 122 23.44 17.45 -6.71
C GLY A 122 22.42 18.20 -5.83
N HIS A 123 21.12 18.09 -6.12
CA HIS A 123 20.04 18.63 -5.29
C HIS A 123 19.22 17.49 -4.67
N TYR A 124 18.46 17.79 -3.61
CA TYR A 124 17.63 16.77 -2.94
C TYR A 124 16.53 16.22 -3.86
N THR A 125 16.07 16.99 -4.86
CA THR A 125 15.19 16.52 -5.94
C THR A 125 15.75 15.36 -6.76
N GLN A 126 17.07 15.11 -6.72
CA GLN A 126 17.68 13.88 -7.26
C GLN A 126 17.18 12.62 -6.53
N CYS A 127 16.85 12.75 -5.25
CA CYS A 127 16.57 11.64 -4.37
C CYS A 127 15.06 11.39 -4.19
N ILE A 128 14.74 10.13 -3.90
CA ILE A 128 13.49 9.73 -3.27
C ILE A 128 13.76 9.61 -1.78
N ASN A 129 12.83 10.09 -0.96
CA ASN A 129 12.91 10.06 0.50
C ASN A 129 12.64 8.66 1.10
N GLN A 130 13.24 7.62 0.52
CA GLN A 130 13.16 6.22 0.96
C GLN A 130 14.46 5.50 0.57
N ALA A 131 15.03 4.69 1.47
CA ALA A 131 16.19 3.88 1.13
C ALA A 131 15.83 2.78 0.16
N GLN A 132 16.79 2.47 -0.70
CA GLN A 132 16.68 1.41 -1.69
C GLN A 132 16.25 0.08 -1.10
N GLN A 133 16.72 -0.25 0.11
CA GLN A 133 16.36 -1.50 0.79
C GLN A 133 14.86 -1.66 1.09
N LEU A 134 14.12 -0.55 1.23
CA LEU A 134 12.70 -0.58 1.62
C LEU A 134 11.74 -0.48 0.43
N VAL A 135 12.28 -0.26 -0.77
CA VAL A 135 11.48 0.10 -1.95
C VAL A 135 11.85 -0.66 -3.20
N ASN A 136 12.94 -1.43 -3.21
CA ASN A 136 13.36 -2.20 -4.38
C ASN A 136 12.82 -3.64 -4.29
N PRO A 137 11.68 -3.95 -4.94
CA PRO A 137 11.21 -5.31 -5.08
C PRO A 137 12.07 -5.95 -6.16
N GLY A 138 13.31 -6.32 -5.85
CA GLY A 138 14.21 -6.94 -6.82
C GLY A 138 13.65 -8.26 -7.36
N ASP A 139 14.01 -8.59 -8.60
CA ASP A 139 13.92 -9.96 -9.14
C ASP A 139 15.23 -10.74 -8.88
N ASP A 140 16.27 -10.05 -8.38
CA ASP A 140 17.54 -10.62 -7.98
C ASP A 140 17.62 -10.74 -6.43
N PRO A 141 18.31 -11.76 -5.89
CA PRO A 141 18.33 -12.11 -4.45
C PRO A 141 19.12 -11.14 -3.57
N ILE A 142 19.29 -9.88 -3.98
CA ILE A 142 19.95 -8.87 -3.17
C ILE A 142 18.89 -7.98 -2.56
N ALA A 143 18.32 -8.48 -1.46
CA ALA A 143 17.80 -7.60 -0.44
C ALA A 143 18.96 -6.71 0.01
N SER A 144 18.89 -5.44 -0.40
CA SER A 144 19.98 -4.49 -0.22
C SER A 144 20.07 -4.12 1.27
N SER A 145 21.28 -4.07 1.84
CA SER A 145 21.51 -3.38 3.13
C SER A 145 21.83 -1.90 2.92
N CYS A 146 21.59 -1.38 1.70
CA CYS A 146 21.92 -0.03 1.31
C CYS A 146 20.95 0.96 1.94
N LEU A 147 21.56 1.88 2.69
CA LEU A 147 20.92 3.03 3.30
C LEU A 147 21.02 4.27 2.38
N ASP A 148 21.56 4.14 1.17
CA ASP A 148 21.65 5.27 0.27
C ASP A 148 20.24 5.65 -0.25
N PRO A 149 19.98 6.95 -0.46
CA PRO A 149 18.76 7.39 -1.09
C PRO A 149 18.69 6.88 -2.53
N VAL A 150 17.47 6.56 -2.97
CA VAL A 150 17.25 6.12 -4.35
C VAL A 150 17.29 7.31 -5.30
N ASP A 151 18.08 7.20 -6.37
CA ASP A 151 18.03 8.16 -7.48
C ASP A 151 16.66 8.09 -8.16
N ARG A 152 15.96 9.22 -8.17
CA ARG A 152 14.60 9.39 -8.66
C ARG A 152 14.45 9.02 -10.14
N LYS A 153 15.43 9.37 -10.97
CA LYS A 153 15.38 9.08 -12.40
C LYS A 153 15.62 7.59 -12.65
N ALA A 154 16.64 7.02 -12.02
CA ALA A 154 16.89 5.58 -12.09
C ALA A 154 15.68 4.77 -11.61
N TRP A 155 14.97 5.25 -10.59
CA TRP A 155 13.73 4.65 -10.11
C TRP A 155 12.61 4.67 -11.16
N SER A 156 12.39 5.81 -11.82
CA SER A 156 11.39 5.93 -12.89
C SER A 156 11.71 5.03 -14.09
N GLU A 157 13.00 4.90 -14.44
CA GLU A 157 13.46 4.01 -15.50
C GLU A 157 13.22 2.54 -15.13
N LEU A 158 13.48 2.17 -13.88
CA LEU A 158 13.17 0.83 -13.36
C LEU A 158 11.66 0.54 -13.42
N ASN A 159 10.80 1.46 -12.97
CA ASN A 159 9.35 1.31 -13.08
C ASN A 159 8.91 1.07 -14.53
N ALA A 160 9.40 1.90 -15.46
CA ALA A 160 9.10 1.75 -16.89
C ALA A 160 9.58 0.39 -17.44
N GLN A 161 10.77 -0.06 -17.04
CA GLN A 161 11.28 -1.38 -17.40
C GLN A 161 10.36 -2.51 -16.90
N ARG A 162 9.91 -2.46 -15.64
CA ARG A 162 9.01 -3.47 -15.06
C ARG A 162 7.66 -3.53 -15.76
N ILE A 163 7.10 -2.36 -16.05
CA ILE A 163 5.85 -2.23 -16.81
C ILE A 163 6.02 -2.87 -18.19
N ASN A 164 7.08 -2.49 -18.92
CA ASN A 164 7.36 -3.01 -20.26
C ASN A 164 7.60 -4.53 -20.29
N GLN A 165 8.22 -5.10 -19.26
CA GLN A 165 8.45 -6.54 -19.14
C GLN A 165 7.15 -7.36 -19.09
N VAL A 166 6.04 -6.76 -18.66
CA VAL A 166 4.74 -7.42 -18.51
C VAL A 166 3.80 -7.05 -19.65
N SER A 167 3.77 -5.78 -20.07
CA SER A 167 2.89 -5.33 -21.16
C SER A 167 3.47 -5.54 -22.56
N GLY A 168 4.74 -5.96 -22.69
CA GLY A 168 5.41 -6.04 -23.99
C GLY A 168 5.51 -4.69 -24.72
N GLY A 169 5.48 -3.58 -23.96
CA GLY A 169 5.43 -2.22 -24.49
C GLY A 169 4.04 -1.75 -24.92
N ASN A 170 2.97 -2.53 -24.67
CA ASN A 170 1.59 -2.12 -24.93
C ASN A 170 1.14 -1.05 -23.92
N ILE A 171 1.50 0.19 -24.21
CA ILE A 171 1.27 1.36 -23.37
C ILE A 171 0.49 2.40 -24.17
N LEU A 172 -0.62 2.86 -23.61
CA LEU A 172 -1.39 3.98 -24.14
C LEU A 172 -1.12 5.23 -23.30
N ASP A 173 -0.47 6.22 -23.90
CA ASP A 173 -0.27 7.55 -23.30
C ASP A 173 -1.58 8.37 -23.33
N ALA A 174 -2.50 8.03 -22.43
CA ALA A 174 -3.81 8.69 -22.33
C ALA A 174 -4.24 8.89 -20.89
N GLU A 175 -5.13 9.85 -20.68
CA GLU A 175 -5.82 10.03 -19.40
C GLU A 175 -7.13 9.23 -19.42
N VAL A 176 -7.38 8.46 -18.35
CA VAL A 176 -8.65 7.76 -18.19
C VAL A 176 -9.70 8.75 -17.68
N ARG A 177 -10.80 8.88 -18.42
CA ARG A 177 -11.89 9.81 -18.14
C ARG A 177 -13.03 9.16 -17.37
N GLN A 178 -13.30 7.89 -17.64
CA GLN A 178 -14.42 7.16 -17.04
C GLN A 178 -14.19 5.64 -17.14
N ILE A 179 -14.67 4.91 -16.13
CA ILE A 179 -14.69 3.46 -16.07
C ILE A 179 -16.10 3.03 -15.66
N SER A 180 -16.68 2.16 -16.48
CA SER A 180 -18.00 1.58 -16.27
C SER A 180 -17.98 0.07 -16.48
N ARG A 181 -19.07 -0.60 -16.12
CA ARG A 181 -19.25 -2.03 -16.38
C ARG A 181 -20.42 -2.22 -17.32
N ASP A 182 -20.18 -2.97 -18.39
CA ASP A 182 -21.19 -3.38 -19.33
C ASP A 182 -22.05 -4.48 -18.69
N SER A 183 -23.36 -4.24 -18.55
CA SER A 183 -24.28 -5.18 -17.91
C SER A 183 -24.59 -6.41 -18.76
N GLU A 184 -24.41 -6.35 -20.09
CA GLU A 184 -24.71 -7.46 -21.00
C GLU A 184 -23.53 -8.44 -21.07
N THR A 185 -22.32 -7.90 -21.18
CA THR A 185 -21.09 -8.69 -21.36
C THR A 185 -20.32 -8.91 -20.04
N GLY A 186 -20.63 -8.15 -18.99
CA GLY A 186 -19.90 -8.16 -17.73
C GLY A 186 -18.53 -7.48 -17.76
N LEU A 187 -18.07 -7.03 -18.94
CA LEU A 187 -16.77 -6.41 -19.18
C LEU A 187 -16.70 -4.97 -18.67
N TYR A 188 -15.50 -4.53 -18.33
CA TYR A 188 -15.23 -3.13 -18.00
C TYR A 188 -14.99 -2.32 -19.26
N LYS A 189 -15.57 -1.12 -19.30
CA LYS A 189 -15.39 -0.10 -20.33
C LYS A 189 -14.50 1.00 -19.77
N VAL A 190 -13.33 1.21 -20.37
CA VAL A 190 -12.36 2.24 -19.98
C VAL A 190 -12.34 3.31 -21.06
N LYS A 191 -12.91 4.47 -20.76
CA LYS A 191 -12.92 5.63 -21.67
C LYS A 191 -11.70 6.50 -21.39
N THR A 192 -10.98 6.86 -22.45
CA THR A 192 -9.78 7.72 -22.38
C THR A 192 -9.99 9.01 -23.15
N ASP A 193 -9.04 9.94 -23.08
CA ASP A 193 -9.01 11.14 -23.94
C ASP A 193 -8.38 10.92 -25.33
N ALA A 194 -7.67 9.82 -25.52
CA ALA A 194 -7.06 9.48 -26.80
C ALA A 194 -8.06 8.80 -27.76
N ASN A 195 -9.12 8.18 -27.23
CA ASN A 195 -10.03 7.33 -28.01
C ASN A 195 -11.48 7.80 -27.84
N SER A 196 -12.23 7.86 -28.95
CA SER A 196 -13.67 8.15 -28.90
C SER A 196 -14.49 6.97 -28.35
N GLU A 197 -14.06 5.75 -28.65
CA GLU A 197 -14.66 4.51 -28.19
C GLU A 197 -13.96 3.98 -26.92
N PRO A 198 -14.70 3.36 -25.98
CA PRO A 198 -14.11 2.78 -24.79
C PRO A 198 -13.31 1.51 -25.11
N LEU A 199 -12.20 1.34 -24.40
CA LEU A 199 -11.43 0.10 -24.36
C LEU A 199 -12.17 -0.93 -23.49
N LEU A 200 -12.10 -2.21 -23.84
CA LEU A 200 -12.79 -3.27 -23.10
C LEU A 200 -11.80 -4.15 -22.34
N ALA A 201 -12.13 -4.52 -21.09
CA ALA A 201 -11.29 -5.39 -20.28
C ALA A 201 -12.07 -6.34 -19.37
N LYS A 202 -11.48 -7.50 -19.09
CA LYS A 202 -11.97 -8.43 -18.04
C LYS A 202 -11.56 -7.97 -16.63
N LYS A 203 -10.32 -7.48 -16.50
CA LYS A 203 -9.73 -6.95 -15.28
C LYS A 203 -9.32 -5.49 -15.46
N VAL A 204 -9.65 -4.65 -14.47
CA VAL A 204 -9.15 -3.28 -14.37
C VAL A 204 -8.44 -3.07 -13.04
N VAL A 205 -7.27 -2.44 -13.08
CA VAL A 205 -6.50 -2.13 -11.87
C VAL A 205 -6.23 -0.64 -11.82
N LEU A 206 -6.67 0.02 -10.76
CA LEU A 206 -6.43 1.43 -10.51
C LEU A 206 -5.18 1.60 -9.65
N ALA A 207 -4.08 1.90 -10.33
CA ALA A 207 -2.76 2.22 -9.78
C ALA A 207 -2.40 3.70 -10.05
N THR A 208 -3.40 4.58 -10.02
CA THR A 208 -3.31 6.04 -10.29
C THR A 208 -2.51 6.81 -9.24
N GLY A 209 -2.14 6.15 -8.15
CA GLY A 209 -1.43 6.74 -7.04
C GLY A 209 -2.28 7.74 -6.26
N ALA A 210 -1.59 8.56 -5.50
CA ALA A 210 -2.20 9.45 -4.53
C ALA A 210 -2.83 10.71 -5.18
N GLY A 211 -2.67 10.86 -6.49
CA GLY A 211 -3.19 11.97 -7.27
C GLY A 211 -2.58 12.10 -8.65
N ILE A 212 -3.41 12.49 -9.61
CA ILE A 212 -3.02 13.03 -10.91
C ILE A 212 -3.86 14.27 -11.12
N GLU A 213 -3.23 15.38 -11.48
CA GLU A 213 -3.91 16.45 -12.20
C GLU A 213 -2.90 17.39 -12.87
N ARG A 214 -3.01 17.54 -14.19
CA ARG A 214 -2.50 18.68 -14.97
C ARG A 214 -3.54 19.81 -14.93
N SER A 215 -3.65 20.53 -13.82
CA SER A 215 -4.29 21.85 -13.82
C SER A 215 -3.16 22.86 -13.87
N ASP A 216 -2.52 22.96 -15.03
CA ASP A 216 -1.36 23.76 -15.41
C ASP A 216 -0.19 23.96 -14.43
N TYR A 217 -0.33 24.08 -13.11
CA TYR A 217 0.78 24.31 -12.19
C TYR A 217 0.65 23.78 -10.74
N GLU A 218 -0.38 23.05 -10.28
CA GLU A 218 -0.47 22.71 -8.83
C GLU A 218 -1.02 21.31 -8.50
N TYR A 219 -0.20 20.51 -7.82
CA TYR A 219 -0.55 19.15 -7.39
C TYR A 219 -1.26 19.12 -6.03
N HIS A 220 -0.92 20.06 -5.14
CA HIS A 220 -1.39 20.10 -3.76
C HIS A 220 -2.63 20.97 -3.55
N HIS A 221 -3.47 20.62 -2.58
CA HIS A 221 -4.62 21.43 -2.18
C HIS A 221 -4.11 22.84 -1.83
N VAL A 222 -4.67 23.87 -2.47
CA VAL A 222 -4.30 25.25 -2.14
C VAL A 222 -4.97 25.63 -0.82
N PRO A 223 -4.19 26.02 0.20
CA PRO A 223 -4.75 26.57 1.43
C PRO A 223 -5.67 27.76 1.11
N GLN A 224 -6.75 27.91 1.86
CA GLN A 224 -7.73 28.97 1.63
C GLN A 224 -7.06 30.35 1.66
N GLU A 225 -6.12 30.54 2.58
CA GLU A 225 -5.36 31.76 2.79
C GLU A 225 -4.50 32.13 1.56
N VAL A 226 -3.91 31.11 0.91
CA VAL A 226 -3.16 31.28 -0.36
C VAL A 226 -4.11 31.58 -1.51
N SER A 227 -5.26 30.90 -1.57
CA SER A 227 -6.31 31.17 -2.57
C SER A 227 -6.78 32.62 -2.50
N ASP A 228 -7.05 33.10 -1.28
CA ASP A 228 -7.58 34.45 -1.06
C ASP A 228 -6.54 35.52 -1.37
N PHE A 229 -5.26 35.28 -1.07
CA PHE A 229 -4.20 36.20 -1.47
C PHE A 229 -4.07 36.29 -2.99
N ARG A 230 -4.17 35.17 -3.71
CA ARG A 230 -4.14 35.17 -5.18
C ARG A 230 -5.33 35.89 -5.79
N LYS A 231 -6.53 35.73 -5.23
CA LYS A 231 -7.74 36.46 -5.66
C LYS A 231 -7.61 37.97 -5.49
N SER A 232 -6.73 38.44 -4.59
CA SER A 232 -6.45 39.86 -4.44
C SER A 232 -5.70 40.47 -5.64
N GLY A 233 -5.13 39.64 -6.53
CA GLY A 233 -4.38 40.07 -7.70
C GLY A 233 -3.01 40.68 -7.38
N HIS A 234 -2.52 40.54 -6.15
CA HIS A 234 -1.23 41.11 -5.76
C HIS A 234 -0.06 40.34 -6.41
N PRO A 235 0.95 41.01 -6.99
CA PRO A 235 2.04 40.33 -7.71
C PRO A 235 2.82 39.35 -6.85
N ASN A 236 3.04 39.66 -5.56
CA ASN A 236 3.74 38.77 -4.63
C ASN A 236 3.02 37.44 -4.36
N ALA A 237 1.74 37.29 -4.73
CA ALA A 237 1.04 36.01 -4.61
C ALA A 237 1.69 34.90 -5.46
N ALA A 238 2.49 35.26 -6.47
CA ALA A 238 3.31 34.34 -7.24
C ALA A 238 4.44 33.68 -6.42
N ASN A 239 4.79 34.21 -5.25
CA ASN A 239 5.79 33.61 -4.35
C ASN A 239 5.20 32.54 -3.42
N CYS A 240 3.89 32.30 -3.51
CA CYS A 240 3.24 31.16 -2.85
C CYS A 240 3.22 30.00 -3.84
N LEU A 241 4.03 28.97 -3.59
CA LEU A 241 4.30 27.85 -4.49
C LEU A 241 3.80 26.55 -3.89
N ASP A 242 3.18 25.70 -4.70
CA ASP A 242 2.99 24.30 -4.32
C ASP A 242 4.36 23.59 -4.28
N LEU A 243 4.48 22.48 -3.57
CA LEU A 243 5.74 21.73 -3.46
C LEU A 243 6.33 21.39 -4.83
N ASP A 244 5.51 20.98 -5.79
CA ASP A 244 6.02 20.52 -7.08
C ASP A 244 6.53 21.71 -7.92
N GLN A 245 5.86 22.88 -7.89
CA GLN A 245 6.39 24.14 -8.44
C GLN A 245 7.73 24.52 -7.80
N PHE A 246 7.80 24.44 -6.48
CA PHE A 246 9.03 24.73 -5.75
C PHE A 246 10.15 23.78 -6.18
N GLN A 247 9.89 22.47 -6.29
CA GLN A 247 10.87 21.49 -6.74
C GLN A 247 11.31 21.67 -8.20
N ARG A 248 10.46 22.24 -9.06
CA ARG A 248 10.80 22.64 -10.44
C ARG A 248 11.53 23.98 -10.56
N PHE A 249 11.88 24.61 -9.44
CA PHE A 249 12.56 25.91 -9.37
C PHE A 249 11.75 27.07 -9.97
N GLU A 250 10.42 26.96 -9.96
CA GLU A 250 9.55 28.05 -10.41
C GLU A 250 9.76 29.31 -9.55
N ALA A 251 9.36 30.47 -10.09
CA ALA A 251 9.59 31.79 -9.49
C ALA A 251 11.06 32.09 -9.13
N GLY A 252 12.01 31.45 -9.81
CA GLY A 252 13.45 31.68 -9.61
C GLY A 252 14.00 31.06 -8.32
N THR A 253 13.36 30.01 -7.81
CA THR A 253 13.71 29.39 -6.52
C THR A 253 14.91 28.44 -6.57
N ARG A 254 15.76 28.51 -7.60
CA ARG A 254 16.93 27.61 -7.76
C ARG A 254 18.03 27.86 -6.74
N ASP A 255 18.38 29.12 -6.52
CA ASP A 255 19.32 29.56 -5.49
C ASP A 255 18.57 30.49 -4.53
N LEU A 256 18.60 30.13 -3.26
CA LEU A 256 17.88 30.81 -2.20
C LEU A 256 18.82 31.28 -1.09
N THR A 257 20.12 31.43 -1.39
CA THR A 257 21.11 31.98 -0.46
C THR A 257 20.63 33.31 0.12
N GLY A 258 20.57 33.40 1.46
CA GLY A 258 20.10 34.59 2.19
C GLY A 258 18.58 34.85 2.14
N LYS A 259 17.78 33.95 1.58
CA LYS A 259 16.31 34.04 1.53
C LYS A 259 15.67 33.40 2.76
N VAL A 260 14.49 33.90 3.12
CA VAL A 260 13.63 33.33 4.17
C VAL A 260 12.48 32.59 3.54
N VAL A 261 12.27 31.34 3.94
CA VAL A 261 11.25 30.47 3.36
C VAL A 261 10.35 29.90 4.46
N ALA A 262 9.05 30.07 4.28
CA ALA A 262 8.04 29.39 5.08
C ALA A 262 7.58 28.13 4.35
N VAL A 263 7.42 27.02 5.08
CA VAL A 263 6.92 25.74 4.55
C VAL A 263 5.70 25.31 5.33
N MET A 264 4.60 25.00 4.64
CA MET A 264 3.36 24.50 5.24
C MET A 264 3.15 23.02 4.93
N GLY A 265 2.95 22.21 5.98
CA GLY A 265 2.53 20.81 5.86
C GLY A 265 3.58 19.83 6.43
N PRO A 266 3.16 18.82 7.20
CA PRO A 266 4.09 17.95 7.95
C PRO A 266 4.74 16.85 7.11
N ASN A 267 4.03 16.33 6.10
CA ASN A 267 4.45 15.12 5.38
C ASN A 267 5.39 15.49 4.24
N ALA A 268 4.83 15.84 3.08
CA ALA A 268 5.60 16.24 1.90
C ALA A 268 6.35 17.58 2.09
N GLY A 269 6.05 18.33 3.16
CA GLY A 269 6.87 19.48 3.57
C GLY A 269 8.31 19.08 3.91
N THR A 270 8.55 17.83 4.35
CA THR A 270 9.90 17.32 4.58
C THR A 270 10.77 17.40 3.31
N ASP A 271 10.19 17.10 2.14
CA ASP A 271 10.93 17.17 0.87
C ASP A 271 11.27 18.62 0.50
N ALA A 272 10.40 19.60 0.79
CA ALA A 272 10.72 21.01 0.63
C ALA A 272 11.86 21.44 1.56
N ILE A 273 11.83 20.99 2.82
CA ILE A 273 12.83 21.34 3.83
C ILE A 273 14.21 20.80 3.45
N MET A 274 14.28 19.54 3.02
CA MET A 274 15.55 18.96 2.60
C MET A 274 16.06 19.58 1.28
N GLU A 275 15.15 19.94 0.39
CA GLU A 275 15.51 20.67 -0.83
C GLU A 275 16.08 22.06 -0.53
N LEU A 276 15.51 22.79 0.46
CA LEU A 276 16.07 24.08 0.93
C LEU A 276 17.52 23.94 1.42
N ALA A 277 17.87 22.81 2.05
CA ALA A 277 19.24 22.52 2.50
C ALA A 277 20.26 22.45 1.34
N THR A 278 19.78 22.15 0.12
CA THR A 278 20.62 22.07 -1.09
C THR A 278 20.57 23.33 -1.95
N ARG A 279 19.76 24.32 -1.57
CA ARG A 279 19.59 25.60 -2.26
C ARG A 279 20.27 26.78 -1.55
N GLY A 280 21.16 26.48 -0.60
CA GLY A 280 21.93 27.48 0.14
C GLY A 280 21.14 28.23 1.22
N VAL A 281 19.94 27.76 1.60
CA VAL A 281 19.17 28.40 2.67
C VAL A 281 19.76 28.01 4.01
N ASP A 282 20.06 29.01 4.84
CA ASP A 282 20.46 28.78 6.22
C ASP A 282 19.29 28.26 7.04
N LYS A 283 19.53 27.29 7.92
CA LYS A 283 18.50 26.64 8.74
C LYS A 283 17.66 27.65 9.54
N GLU A 284 18.28 28.71 10.04
CA GLU A 284 17.62 29.81 10.74
C GLU A 284 16.64 30.60 9.87
N ASN A 285 16.77 30.56 8.55
CA ASN A 285 15.88 31.28 7.64
C ASN A 285 14.68 30.43 7.18
N ILE A 286 14.47 29.27 7.80
CA ILE A 286 13.39 28.34 7.49
C ILE A 286 12.36 28.33 8.61
N PHE A 287 11.09 28.53 8.24
CA PHE A 287 9.94 28.42 9.12
C PHE A 287 9.05 27.26 8.67
N TRP A 288 9.28 26.07 9.22
CA TRP A 288 8.46 24.91 8.91
C TRP A 288 7.22 24.88 9.81
N MET A 289 6.12 25.35 9.26
CA MET A 289 4.86 25.51 9.98
C MET A 289 4.18 24.15 10.14
N MET A 290 3.97 23.75 11.40
CA MET A 290 3.30 22.50 11.79
C MET A 290 2.33 22.69 12.96
N LYS A 291 1.23 21.91 12.97
CA LYS A 291 0.32 21.84 14.13
C LYS A 291 0.99 21.10 15.31
N PRO A 292 0.58 21.34 16.57
CA PRO A 292 1.17 20.68 17.73
C PRO A 292 1.04 19.15 17.72
N SER A 293 -0.05 18.62 17.17
CA SER A 293 -0.26 17.17 17.05
C SER A 293 0.55 16.52 15.92
N GLN A 294 1.11 17.32 15.01
CA GLN A 294 1.87 16.80 13.87
C GLN A 294 3.31 16.52 14.30
N LYS A 295 3.92 15.48 13.73
CA LYS A 295 5.34 15.19 13.95
C LYS A 295 6.11 15.51 12.66
N PRO A 296 7.28 16.16 12.76
CA PRO A 296 8.14 16.39 11.61
C PRO A 296 8.48 15.05 10.96
N GLY A 297 8.31 14.95 9.64
CA GLY A 297 8.66 13.74 8.89
C GLY A 297 10.18 13.50 8.79
N VAL A 298 11.01 14.17 9.61
CA VAL A 298 12.47 14.18 9.49
C VAL A 298 13.17 12.99 10.07
N ALA A 299 12.46 12.16 10.85
CA ALA A 299 13.12 11.13 11.66
C ALA A 299 13.94 10.16 10.77
N LEU A 300 13.76 10.21 9.46
CA LEU A 300 14.24 9.19 8.53
C LEU A 300 14.65 9.75 7.16
N THR A 301 14.88 11.06 7.05
CA THR A 301 15.49 11.64 5.84
C THR A 301 16.98 11.35 5.84
N TRP A 302 17.39 10.60 4.81
CA TRP A 302 18.70 9.98 4.68
C TRP A 302 19.84 11.00 4.58
N ASP A 303 21.04 10.56 4.96
CA ASP A 303 22.25 11.32 4.71
C ASP A 303 22.53 11.38 3.20
N VAL A 304 22.04 12.43 2.55
CA VAL A 304 22.23 12.67 1.12
C VAL A 304 23.69 12.93 0.75
N ARG A 305 24.60 13.09 1.73
CA ARG A 305 26.05 13.15 1.48
C ARG A 305 26.59 11.84 0.92
N SER A 306 25.96 10.70 1.22
CA SER A 306 26.30 9.39 0.64
C SER A 306 26.28 9.39 -0.88
N VAL A 307 25.41 10.21 -1.49
CA VAL A 307 25.29 10.38 -2.94
C VAL A 307 25.96 11.67 -3.44
N GLY A 308 26.82 12.28 -2.62
CA GLY A 308 27.61 13.45 -2.97
C GLY A 308 26.84 14.77 -2.95
N ILE A 309 25.73 14.85 -2.21
CA ILE A 309 24.98 16.10 -2.03
C ILE A 309 25.45 16.80 -0.74
N ASP A 310 25.99 18.01 -0.90
CA ASP A 310 26.37 18.87 0.22
C ASP A 310 25.16 19.68 0.70
N SER A 311 24.67 19.34 1.89
CA SER A 311 23.53 20.02 2.53
C SER A 311 23.99 20.99 3.61
N THR A 312 23.35 22.17 3.70
CA THR A 312 23.65 23.20 4.72
C THR A 312 23.23 22.77 6.13
N PHE A 313 22.32 21.82 6.25
CA PHE A 313 21.89 21.21 7.51
C PHE A 313 21.38 19.79 7.28
N THR A 314 21.42 18.99 8.34
CA THR A 314 20.88 17.62 8.34
C THR A 314 19.39 17.59 8.64
N ALA A 315 18.74 16.49 8.27
CA ALA A 315 17.35 16.21 8.60
C ALA A 315 17.02 16.27 10.11
N PRO A 316 17.79 15.62 11.00
CA PRO A 316 17.59 15.74 12.45
C PRO A 316 17.70 17.18 12.96
N GLU A 317 18.57 18.00 12.37
CA GLU A 317 18.67 19.41 12.75
C GLU A 317 17.44 20.20 12.31
N ALA A 318 16.88 19.89 11.14
CA ALA A 318 15.70 20.58 10.63
C ALA A 318 14.46 20.30 11.48
N GLY A 319 14.17 19.04 11.81
CA GLY A 319 12.92 18.69 12.48
C GLY A 319 12.89 18.90 13.99
N LYS A 320 13.89 19.57 14.57
CA LYS A 320 13.76 20.10 15.93
C LYS A 320 12.77 21.27 15.95
N ASP A 321 12.09 21.43 17.07
CA ASP A 321 11.31 22.63 17.32
C ASP A 321 12.22 23.86 17.32
N ARG A 322 11.67 25.00 16.92
CA ARG A 322 12.42 26.25 16.81
C ARG A 322 13.06 26.67 18.14
N SER A 323 12.41 26.36 19.27
CA SER A 323 12.95 26.56 20.63
C SER A 323 14.24 25.79 20.88
N ASP A 324 14.43 24.69 20.15
CA ASP A 324 15.54 23.75 20.31
C ASP A 324 16.58 23.90 19.19
N GLY A 325 16.53 25.03 18.47
CA GLY A 325 17.48 25.36 17.40
C GLY A 325 17.19 24.72 16.03
N GLY A 326 15.97 24.21 15.82
CA GLY A 326 15.52 23.66 14.53
C GLY A 326 14.71 24.63 13.67
N THR A 327 13.96 24.08 12.70
CA THR A 327 13.12 24.86 11.77
C THR A 327 11.64 24.81 12.11
N VAL A 328 11.21 23.90 12.98
CA VAL A 328 9.78 23.61 13.19
C VAL A 328 9.12 24.69 14.04
N PHE A 329 8.16 25.38 13.44
CA PHE A 329 7.33 26.40 14.07
C PHE A 329 5.92 25.86 14.33
N ARG A 330 5.48 25.93 15.59
CA ARG A 330 4.19 25.38 16.03
C ARG A 330 3.08 26.42 15.98
N TYR A 331 1.95 26.08 15.35
CA TYR A 331 0.78 26.95 15.22
C TYR A 331 -0.53 26.15 15.31
N GLN A 332 -1.62 26.74 15.77
CA GLN A 332 -2.94 26.09 15.67
C GLN A 332 -3.63 26.43 14.35
N ASN A 333 -3.62 27.72 13.99
CA ASN A 333 -4.29 28.24 12.80
C ASN A 333 -3.41 29.24 12.04
N ILE A 334 -3.49 29.18 10.71
CA ILE A 334 -3.02 30.28 9.86
C ILE A 334 -4.23 31.17 9.64
N ASN A 335 -4.05 32.45 9.94
CA ASN A 335 -5.12 33.45 9.84
C ASN A 335 -5.18 34.06 8.44
N SER A 336 -4.01 34.34 7.84
CA SER A 336 -3.91 34.91 6.50
C SER A 336 -2.52 34.76 5.89
N VAL A 337 -2.47 34.88 4.57
CA VAL A 337 -1.26 35.14 3.79
C VAL A 337 -1.47 36.45 3.04
N SER A 338 -0.52 37.37 3.08
CA SER A 338 -0.61 38.68 2.43
C SER A 338 0.75 39.18 1.96
N ALA A 339 0.78 40.36 1.33
CA ALA A 339 2.03 41.08 1.09
C ALA A 339 2.64 41.51 2.42
N GLY A 340 3.97 41.43 2.54
CA GLY A 340 4.71 41.90 3.71
C GLY A 340 5.33 43.28 3.55
N GLU A 341 5.84 43.84 4.64
CA GLU A 341 6.44 45.17 4.68
C GLU A 341 7.93 45.12 4.32
N ASN A 342 8.69 44.16 4.86
CA ASN A 342 10.13 44.04 4.61
C ASN A 342 10.48 42.87 3.69
N ARG A 343 9.57 41.91 3.51
CA ARG A 343 9.70 40.79 2.57
C ARG A 343 8.42 40.64 1.73
N PRO A 344 8.50 39.93 0.58
CA PRO A 344 7.36 39.75 -0.30
C PRO A 344 6.07 39.26 0.37
N LEU A 345 6.18 38.39 1.38
CA LEU A 345 5.05 37.74 2.03
C LEU A 345 5.03 38.02 3.53
N THR A 346 3.83 38.12 4.09
CA THR A 346 3.54 37.97 5.52
C THR A 346 2.57 36.82 5.71
N ILE A 347 2.93 35.87 6.58
CA ILE A 347 2.08 34.78 7.02
C ILE A 347 1.65 35.07 8.46
N SER A 348 0.36 35.29 8.68
CA SER A 348 -0.20 35.51 10.01
C SER A 348 -0.73 34.21 10.61
N THR A 349 -0.34 33.93 11.85
CA THR A 349 -0.78 32.76 12.62
C THR A 349 -1.26 33.19 14.00
N ASP A 350 -1.86 32.27 14.75
CA ASP A 350 -2.14 32.46 16.18
C ASP A 350 -0.87 32.62 17.04
N GLY A 351 0.28 32.13 16.55
CA GLY A 351 1.58 32.27 17.19
C GLY A 351 2.36 33.53 16.80
N GLY A 352 1.83 34.38 15.91
CA GLY A 352 2.50 35.60 15.45
C GLY A 352 2.52 35.77 13.92
N ASN A 353 3.16 36.85 13.46
CA ASN A 353 3.34 37.17 12.04
C ASN A 353 4.77 36.88 11.59
N PHE A 354 4.92 36.30 10.40
CA PHE A 354 6.20 35.90 9.83
C PHE A 354 6.35 36.50 8.44
N GLU A 355 7.42 37.25 8.22
CA GLU A 355 7.75 37.75 6.89
C GLU A 355 8.70 36.79 6.17
N ALA A 356 8.40 36.45 4.92
CA ALA A 356 9.16 35.49 4.11
C ALA A 356 9.29 35.94 2.65
N ASP A 357 10.33 35.46 1.96
CA ASP A 357 10.47 35.64 0.52
C ASP A 357 9.53 34.70 -0.25
N PHE A 358 9.39 33.47 0.23
CA PHE A 358 8.59 32.42 -0.38
C PHE A 358 7.78 31.66 0.66
N LEU A 359 6.60 31.19 0.24
CA LEU A 359 5.77 30.23 0.97
C LEU A 359 5.61 28.99 0.12
N VAL A 360 6.11 27.85 0.61
CA VAL A 360 5.91 26.55 -0.02
C VAL A 360 4.82 25.81 0.73
N TYR A 361 3.79 25.32 0.05
CA TYR A 361 2.72 24.56 0.69
C TYR A 361 2.61 23.12 0.15
N ALA A 362 2.45 22.19 1.09
CA ALA A 362 2.43 20.75 0.87
C ALA A 362 1.36 20.09 1.77
N VAL A 363 0.14 20.63 1.75
CA VAL A 363 -0.93 20.31 2.72
C VAL A 363 -1.85 19.14 2.31
N GLY A 364 -1.44 18.35 1.31
CA GLY A 364 -2.19 17.20 0.78
C GLY A 364 -2.54 17.35 -0.71
N GLN A 365 -3.03 16.28 -1.34
CA GLN A 365 -3.26 16.20 -2.79
C GLN A 365 -4.66 16.69 -3.20
N ARG A 366 -4.79 17.22 -4.42
CA ARG A 366 -6.05 17.75 -5.00
C ARG A 366 -6.98 16.73 -5.62
N GLY A 367 -6.52 15.52 -5.91
CA GLY A 367 -7.26 14.44 -6.55
C GLY A 367 -6.47 13.14 -6.40
N GLY A 368 -7.01 11.99 -6.83
CA GLY A 368 -6.32 10.70 -6.73
C GLY A 368 -7.22 9.52 -6.40
N GLY A 369 -6.68 8.31 -6.53
CA GLY A 369 -7.48 7.10 -6.39
C GLY A 369 -8.45 6.93 -7.55
N THR A 370 -9.73 7.07 -7.25
CA THR A 370 -10.86 6.87 -8.17
C THR A 370 -11.43 8.17 -8.73
N SER A 371 -10.72 9.29 -8.54
CA SER A 371 -11.04 10.59 -9.14
C SER A 371 -9.84 11.19 -9.86
N ARG A 372 -10.13 11.95 -10.92
CA ARG A 372 -9.23 12.95 -11.51
C ARG A 372 -9.67 14.33 -11.03
N ALA A 373 -8.94 15.37 -11.37
CA ALA A 373 -9.52 16.69 -11.30
C ALA A 373 -9.86 17.20 -12.73
N GLU A 374 -10.49 18.36 -12.77
CA GLU A 374 -10.76 19.10 -13.99
C GLU A 374 -10.82 20.58 -13.67
N VAL A 375 -10.22 21.42 -14.51
CA VAL A 375 -10.36 22.88 -14.38
C VAL A 375 -11.67 23.30 -15.04
N VAL A 376 -12.61 23.77 -14.21
CA VAL A 376 -13.89 24.33 -14.67
C VAL A 376 -13.96 25.76 -14.15
N ASP A 377 -14.04 26.73 -15.07
CA ASP A 377 -14.10 28.17 -14.76
C ASP A 377 -12.91 28.67 -13.92
N GLY A 378 -11.71 28.16 -14.18
CA GLY A 378 -10.49 28.52 -13.45
C GLY A 378 -10.38 27.90 -12.05
N ALA A 379 -11.33 27.06 -11.64
CA ALA A 379 -11.29 26.30 -10.40
C ALA A 379 -11.09 24.80 -10.68
N ALA A 380 -10.11 24.17 -10.01
CA ALA A 380 -9.93 22.73 -10.06
C ALA A 380 -11.06 22.04 -9.27
N LYS A 381 -11.77 21.10 -9.90
CA LYS A 381 -12.83 20.27 -9.32
C LYS A 381 -12.46 18.81 -9.43
N GLN A 382 -12.74 18.00 -8.41
CA GLN A 382 -12.59 16.55 -8.53
C GLN A 382 -13.74 15.94 -9.32
N VAL A 383 -13.41 15.10 -10.30
CA VAL A 383 -14.35 14.37 -11.14
C VAL A 383 -14.08 12.87 -10.98
N PRO A 384 -15.09 12.05 -10.63
CA PRO A 384 -14.89 10.61 -10.46
C PRO A 384 -14.54 9.94 -11.80
N ILE A 385 -13.59 9.01 -11.75
CA ILE A 385 -13.26 8.13 -12.88
C ILE A 385 -14.14 6.89 -12.83
N LEU A 386 -14.48 6.37 -11.64
CA LEU A 386 -15.45 5.28 -11.52
C LEU A 386 -16.88 5.80 -11.63
N GLU A 387 -17.73 5.12 -12.38
CA GLU A 387 -19.17 5.33 -12.28
C GLU A 387 -19.69 5.08 -10.86
N LYS A 388 -20.75 5.78 -10.50
CA LYS A 388 -21.26 5.83 -9.12
C LYS A 388 -21.62 4.45 -8.59
N GLU A 389 -22.25 3.63 -9.43
CA GLU A 389 -22.66 2.27 -9.12
C GLU A 389 -21.45 1.40 -8.81
N LEU A 390 -20.38 1.48 -9.61
CA LEU A 390 -19.13 0.76 -9.36
C LEU A 390 -18.42 1.27 -8.10
N ALA A 391 -18.33 2.58 -7.92
CA ALA A 391 -17.71 3.16 -6.73
C ALA A 391 -18.42 2.72 -5.43
N SER A 392 -19.75 2.56 -5.47
CA SER A 392 -20.53 2.07 -4.32
C SER A 392 -20.34 0.59 -3.99
N GLN A 393 -19.75 -0.19 -4.90
CA GLN A 393 -19.45 -1.61 -4.73
C GLN A 393 -18.03 -1.86 -4.22
N LEU A 394 -17.24 -0.80 -4.00
CA LEU A 394 -15.90 -0.94 -3.45
C LEU A 394 -15.97 -1.47 -2.02
N GLN A 395 -15.17 -2.48 -1.74
CA GLN A 395 -15.00 -3.11 -0.45
C GLN A 395 -13.51 -3.22 -0.09
N PRO A 396 -13.16 -3.22 1.21
CA PRO A 396 -11.77 -3.38 1.64
C PRO A 396 -11.27 -4.80 1.41
N VAL A 397 -10.00 -4.92 1.02
CA VAL A 397 -9.26 -6.19 1.04
C VAL A 397 -8.50 -6.26 2.36
N TYR A 398 -8.83 -7.24 3.19
CA TYR A 398 -8.13 -7.48 4.45
C TYR A 398 -6.97 -8.44 4.24
N ASP A 399 -5.88 -8.20 4.96
CA ASP A 399 -4.73 -9.09 4.98
C ASP A 399 -4.97 -10.25 5.96
N VAL A 400 -5.77 -11.22 5.51
CA VAL A 400 -6.11 -12.43 6.27
C VAL A 400 -4.91 -13.36 6.52
N ASN A 401 -3.78 -13.09 5.86
CA ASN A 401 -2.54 -13.84 6.05
C ASN A 401 -1.70 -13.32 7.22
N GLN A 402 -2.09 -12.22 7.88
CA GLN A 402 -1.40 -11.78 9.10
C GLN A 402 -1.68 -12.73 10.25
N ARG A 403 -0.72 -13.63 10.51
CA ARG A 403 -0.72 -14.61 11.62
C ARG A 403 -0.55 -14.00 13.02
N PHE A 404 -0.98 -12.76 13.24
CA PHE A 404 -1.29 -12.37 14.61
C PHE A 404 -2.51 -13.16 15.02
N SER A 405 -2.47 -13.77 16.20
CA SER A 405 -3.60 -14.59 16.65
C SER A 405 -4.82 -13.68 16.66
N ASP A 406 -5.75 -13.93 15.73
CA ASP A 406 -6.97 -13.16 15.51
C ASP A 406 -7.87 -13.14 16.76
N LEU A 407 -7.49 -13.85 17.83
CA LEU A 407 -8.21 -13.90 19.10
C LEU A 407 -7.44 -13.28 20.28
N SER A 408 -6.20 -12.80 20.08
CA SER A 408 -5.38 -12.17 21.12
C SER A 408 -5.33 -10.64 20.98
N SER A 409 -4.22 -10.08 20.49
CA SER A 409 -3.93 -8.64 20.50
C SER A 409 -3.74 -7.99 19.12
N GLY A 410 -3.88 -8.75 18.04
CA GLY A 410 -3.80 -8.25 16.67
C GLY A 410 -4.52 -9.21 15.71
N GLY A 411 -5.33 -8.70 14.80
CA GLY A 411 -6.01 -9.56 13.82
C GLY A 411 -6.21 -8.91 12.46
N ALA A 412 -6.46 -9.74 11.46
CA ALA A 412 -6.48 -9.37 10.04
C ALA A 412 -7.41 -8.19 9.73
N TRP A 413 -8.52 -8.03 10.48
CA TRP A 413 -9.45 -6.91 10.30
C TRP A 413 -8.82 -5.54 10.56
N GLN A 414 -7.63 -5.47 11.17
CA GLN A 414 -6.91 -4.22 11.44
C GLN A 414 -5.96 -3.83 10.29
N HIS A 415 -5.83 -4.69 9.28
CA HIS A 415 -4.89 -4.56 8.18
C HIS A 415 -5.63 -4.61 6.86
N VAL A 416 -6.00 -3.43 6.34
CA VAL A 416 -6.56 -3.31 4.99
C VAL A 416 -5.41 -3.00 4.04
N VAL A 417 -5.32 -3.73 2.93
CA VAL A 417 -4.21 -3.62 1.96
C VAL A 417 -4.61 -2.97 0.64
N GLY A 418 -5.90 -2.97 0.32
CA GLY A 418 -6.42 -2.33 -0.88
C GLY A 418 -7.94 -2.28 -0.89
N LEU A 419 -8.49 -1.94 -2.05
CA LEU A 419 -9.93 -2.01 -2.30
C LEU A 419 -10.19 -2.85 -3.56
N GLU A 420 -11.39 -3.42 -3.64
CA GLU A 420 -11.85 -4.16 -4.80
C GLU A 420 -13.36 -4.02 -4.98
N VAL A 421 -13.87 -4.41 -6.14
CA VAL A 421 -15.30 -4.72 -6.32
C VAL A 421 -15.56 -6.17 -5.90
N ALA A 422 -16.70 -6.44 -5.25
CA ALA A 422 -17.03 -7.80 -4.81
C ALA A 422 -16.96 -8.84 -5.96
N GLY A 423 -16.36 -10.00 -5.65
CA GLY A 423 -16.14 -11.09 -6.62
C GLY A 423 -14.93 -10.89 -7.54
N THR A 424 -14.07 -9.92 -7.24
CA THR A 424 -12.82 -9.71 -7.95
C THR A 424 -11.85 -10.88 -7.73
N THR A 425 -11.11 -11.25 -8.78
CA THR A 425 -10.11 -12.32 -8.75
C THR A 425 -8.80 -11.84 -9.38
N LYS A 426 -7.76 -12.69 -9.39
CA LYS A 426 -6.49 -12.38 -10.07
C LYS A 426 -6.66 -12.12 -11.57
N THR A 427 -7.73 -12.64 -12.19
CA THR A 427 -7.94 -12.57 -13.64
C THR A 427 -9.12 -11.70 -14.08
N GLU A 428 -10.02 -11.33 -13.17
CA GLU A 428 -11.26 -10.61 -13.49
C GLU A 428 -11.61 -9.62 -12.37
N GLY A 429 -12.45 -8.63 -12.69
CA GLY A 429 -12.96 -7.68 -11.70
C GLY A 429 -12.22 -6.34 -11.68
N LEU A 430 -12.30 -5.62 -10.56
CA LEU A 430 -11.69 -4.30 -10.41
C LEU A 430 -11.01 -4.15 -9.05
N GLU A 431 -9.75 -3.71 -9.06
CA GLU A 431 -8.97 -3.42 -7.85
C GLU A 431 -8.48 -1.98 -7.83
N VAL A 432 -8.34 -1.43 -6.63
CA VAL A 432 -7.68 -0.16 -6.36
C VAL A 432 -6.53 -0.43 -5.41
N VAL A 433 -5.32 -0.02 -5.79
CA VAL A 433 -4.08 -0.49 -5.13
C VAL A 433 -3.16 0.65 -4.70
N GLY A 434 -2.35 0.39 -3.67
CA GLY A 434 -1.38 1.35 -3.13
C GLY A 434 -2.02 2.68 -2.72
N ALA A 435 -1.37 3.80 -3.05
CA ALA A 435 -1.86 5.12 -2.66
C ALA A 435 -3.22 5.51 -3.28
N ALA A 436 -3.64 4.85 -4.36
CA ALA A 436 -4.97 5.05 -4.94
C ALA A 436 -6.07 4.55 -3.98
N ALA A 437 -5.87 3.38 -3.36
CA ALA A 437 -6.80 2.80 -2.40
C ALA A 437 -7.01 3.71 -1.19
N MET A 438 -5.92 4.33 -0.72
CA MET A 438 -5.94 5.31 0.37
C MET A 438 -6.86 6.50 0.10
N GLN A 439 -6.81 7.06 -1.11
CA GLN A 439 -7.64 8.21 -1.45
C GLN A 439 -9.12 7.82 -1.62
N SER A 440 -9.38 6.61 -2.13
CA SER A 440 -10.74 6.12 -2.42
C SER A 440 -11.49 5.55 -1.21
N SER A 441 -10.79 5.19 -0.13
CA SER A 441 -11.36 4.47 1.01
C SER A 441 -12.21 5.29 1.98
N ARG A 442 -12.25 6.63 1.84
CA ARG A 442 -12.93 7.53 2.81
C ARG A 442 -14.43 7.28 2.97
N GLY A 443 -15.07 6.68 1.96
CA GLY A 443 -16.50 6.35 1.96
C GLY A 443 -16.80 4.85 1.87
N VAL A 444 -15.79 3.99 1.98
CA VAL A 444 -15.95 2.54 1.88
C VAL A 444 -16.39 1.97 3.23
N GLN A 445 -17.39 1.09 3.20
CA GLN A 445 -17.90 0.40 4.38
C GLN A 445 -17.06 -0.84 4.72
N HIS A 446 -17.00 -1.20 5.99
CA HIS A 446 -16.38 -2.45 6.42
C HIS A 446 -17.33 -3.64 6.17
N ASN A 447 -16.75 -4.76 5.71
CA ASN A 447 -17.46 -6.01 5.38
C ASN A 447 -16.68 -7.26 5.86
N TYR A 448 -15.88 -7.15 6.92
CA TYR A 448 -14.94 -8.21 7.32
C TYR A 448 -15.63 -9.58 7.47
N LEU A 449 -15.17 -10.56 6.67
CA LEU A 449 -15.70 -11.94 6.58
C LEU A 449 -17.23 -12.05 6.35
N ASP A 450 -17.89 -11.02 5.81
CA ASP A 450 -19.34 -11.06 5.54
C ASP A 450 -19.72 -12.13 4.50
N ALA A 451 -18.92 -12.25 3.43
CA ALA A 451 -19.12 -13.23 2.39
C ALA A 451 -18.89 -14.65 2.92
N ASP A 452 -17.74 -14.89 3.55
CA ASP A 452 -17.37 -16.19 4.15
C ASP A 452 -18.40 -16.66 5.17
N PHE A 453 -18.86 -15.77 6.05
CA PHE A 453 -19.90 -16.10 7.02
C PHE A 453 -21.22 -16.47 6.34
N THR A 454 -21.65 -15.70 5.33
CA THR A 454 -22.89 -15.96 4.59
C THR A 454 -22.83 -17.29 3.85
N GLU A 455 -21.69 -17.60 3.22
CA GLU A 455 -21.45 -18.86 2.54
C GLU A 455 -21.42 -20.04 3.52
N GLN A 456 -20.61 -19.97 4.57
CA GLN A 456 -20.53 -21.03 5.59
C GLN A 456 -21.88 -21.27 6.26
N LEU A 457 -22.65 -20.22 6.54
CA LEU A 457 -24.00 -20.36 7.09
C LEU A 457 -24.92 -21.07 6.11
N SER A 458 -24.88 -20.69 4.82
CA SER A 458 -25.69 -21.32 3.77
C SER A 458 -25.32 -22.80 3.60
N ASN A 459 -24.02 -23.09 3.49
CA ASN A 459 -23.49 -24.45 3.37
C ASN A 459 -23.89 -25.31 4.58
N THR A 460 -23.77 -24.76 5.80
CA THR A 460 -24.17 -25.46 7.03
C THR A 460 -25.67 -25.75 7.06
N LEU A 461 -26.50 -24.80 6.62
CA LEU A 461 -27.96 -24.96 6.54
C LEU A 461 -28.37 -26.02 5.51
N GLU A 462 -27.61 -26.16 4.42
CA GLU A 462 -27.83 -27.17 3.39
C GLU A 462 -27.30 -28.55 3.79
N SER A 463 -26.09 -28.62 4.37
CA SER A 463 -25.42 -29.87 4.75
C SER A 463 -25.99 -30.50 6.02
N THR A 464 -26.65 -29.71 6.87
CA THR A 464 -27.08 -30.13 8.22
C THR A 464 -28.55 -29.78 8.47
N PRO A 465 -29.50 -30.67 8.11
CA PRO A 465 -30.94 -30.37 8.17
C PRO A 465 -31.46 -29.93 9.54
N GLN A 466 -30.91 -30.47 10.64
CA GLN A 466 -31.29 -30.12 12.01
C GLN A 466 -30.65 -28.80 12.51
N PHE A 467 -29.66 -28.27 11.80
CA PHE A 467 -28.87 -27.13 12.29
C PHE A 467 -29.74 -25.90 12.57
N ARG A 468 -30.67 -25.58 11.68
CA ARG A 468 -31.55 -24.41 11.85
C ARG A 468 -32.36 -24.47 13.14
N GLU A 469 -32.95 -25.63 13.44
CA GLU A 469 -33.75 -25.82 14.65
C GLU A 469 -32.87 -25.72 15.90
N LEU A 470 -31.75 -26.44 15.92
CA LEU A 470 -30.83 -26.47 17.06
C LEU A 470 -30.17 -25.11 17.31
N ALA A 471 -29.75 -24.39 16.26
CA ALA A 471 -29.20 -23.05 16.38
C ALA A 471 -30.27 -22.06 16.86
N THR A 472 -31.53 -22.16 16.41
CA THR A 472 -32.62 -21.32 16.93
C THR A 472 -32.81 -21.50 18.45
N GLN A 473 -32.70 -22.74 18.94
CA GLN A 473 -32.88 -23.05 20.36
C GLN A 473 -31.67 -22.67 21.23
N HIS A 474 -30.45 -22.93 20.73
CA HIS A 474 -29.24 -22.87 21.55
C HIS A 474 -28.35 -21.67 21.28
N PHE A 475 -28.37 -21.12 20.05
CA PHE A 475 -27.54 -19.98 19.67
C PHE A 475 -28.19 -19.13 18.54
N PRO A 476 -29.33 -18.47 18.81
CA PRO A 476 -30.10 -17.79 17.77
C PRO A 476 -29.34 -16.65 17.08
N ALA A 477 -28.38 -16.02 17.77
CA ALA A 477 -27.55 -14.97 17.18
C ALA A 477 -26.63 -15.48 16.04
N LEU A 478 -26.31 -16.77 15.99
CA LEU A 478 -25.55 -17.36 14.88
C LEU A 478 -26.33 -17.36 13.55
N LEU A 479 -27.66 -17.34 13.63
CA LEU A 479 -28.54 -17.27 12.45
C LEU A 479 -28.81 -15.83 12.02
N ASP A 480 -28.42 -14.84 12.83
CA ASP A 480 -28.59 -13.42 12.58
C ASP A 480 -27.47 -12.96 11.63
N ASN A 481 -27.65 -13.18 10.33
CA ASN A 481 -26.71 -12.81 9.27
C ASN A 481 -26.67 -11.29 9.03
N LYS A 482 -26.38 -10.54 10.09
CA LYS A 482 -26.19 -9.09 10.05
C LYS A 482 -24.91 -8.77 9.27
N PRO A 483 -24.96 -7.82 8.32
CA PRO A 483 -23.75 -7.25 7.71
C PRO A 483 -22.82 -6.67 8.77
N PHE A 484 -21.51 -6.76 8.56
CA PHE A 484 -20.50 -6.31 9.52
C PHE A 484 -20.67 -4.84 9.91
N GLU A 485 -21.05 -3.99 8.95
CA GLU A 485 -21.34 -2.58 9.20
C GLU A 485 -22.43 -2.37 10.28
N GLN A 486 -23.40 -3.28 10.37
CA GLN A 486 -24.43 -3.20 11.41
C GLN A 486 -23.88 -3.61 12.78
N LEU A 487 -22.89 -4.51 12.82
CA LEU A 487 -22.22 -4.91 14.06
C LEU A 487 -21.42 -3.75 14.66
N LEU A 488 -20.91 -2.83 13.81
CA LEU A 488 -20.18 -1.63 14.21
C LEU A 488 -21.07 -0.53 14.85
N LYS A 489 -22.40 -0.65 14.76
CA LYS A 489 -23.30 0.39 15.28
C LYS A 489 -23.39 0.31 16.81
N PRO A 490 -23.44 1.46 17.51
CA PRO A 490 -23.82 1.48 18.92
C PRO A 490 -25.16 0.78 19.12
N ASN A 491 -25.26 -0.10 20.12
CA ASN A 491 -26.44 -0.92 20.41
C ASN A 491 -26.78 -1.98 19.34
N SER A 492 -25.79 -2.50 18.59
CA SER A 492 -25.97 -3.63 17.67
C SER A 492 -26.47 -4.92 18.36
N GLY A 493 -26.42 -4.96 19.70
CA GLY A 493 -26.71 -6.13 20.51
C GLY A 493 -25.57 -7.13 20.55
N LEU A 494 -24.42 -6.77 19.97
CA LEU A 494 -23.20 -7.57 19.95
C LEU A 494 -22.65 -7.70 21.38
N GLN A 495 -22.36 -8.94 21.79
CA GLN A 495 -21.69 -9.25 23.05
C GLN A 495 -20.19 -9.49 22.80
N GLN A 496 -19.39 -9.66 23.85
CA GLN A 496 -18.00 -10.08 23.67
C GLN A 496 -17.95 -11.53 23.16
N PRO A 497 -16.94 -11.93 22.37
CA PRO A 497 -16.86 -13.29 21.84
C PRO A 497 -17.02 -14.39 22.90
N GLY A 498 -16.44 -14.20 24.08
CA GLY A 498 -16.53 -15.13 25.21
C GLY A 498 -17.91 -15.19 25.89
N ASP A 499 -18.76 -14.18 25.72
CA ASP A 499 -20.12 -14.18 26.28
C ASP A 499 -21.02 -15.22 25.58
N TYR A 500 -20.63 -15.66 24.38
CA TYR A 500 -21.34 -16.68 23.60
C TYR A 500 -20.91 -18.12 23.92
N ASP A 501 -19.84 -18.35 24.69
CA ASP A 501 -19.23 -19.68 24.83
C ASP A 501 -20.19 -20.74 25.38
N GLY A 502 -21.09 -20.35 26.29
CA GLY A 502 -22.14 -21.24 26.81
C GLY A 502 -23.15 -21.66 25.73
N GLN A 503 -23.52 -20.74 24.84
CA GLN A 503 -24.44 -20.99 23.72
C GLN A 503 -23.78 -21.89 22.66
N LYS A 504 -22.51 -21.63 22.33
CA LYS A 504 -21.70 -22.47 21.42
C LYS A 504 -21.57 -23.90 21.95
N ALA A 505 -21.21 -24.05 23.22
CA ALA A 505 -21.07 -25.37 23.85
C ALA A 505 -22.40 -26.15 23.86
N ALA A 506 -23.52 -25.46 24.11
CA ALA A 506 -24.85 -26.05 24.05
C ALA A 506 -25.22 -26.50 22.63
N LEU A 507 -24.99 -25.67 21.61
CA LEU A 507 -25.23 -26.01 20.21
C LEU A 507 -24.39 -27.21 19.76
N LEU A 508 -23.08 -27.20 20.03
CA LEU A 508 -22.18 -28.30 19.67
C LEU A 508 -22.56 -29.61 20.37
N SER A 509 -23.00 -29.53 21.64
CA SER A 509 -23.47 -30.71 22.39
C SER A 509 -24.77 -31.27 21.79
N ALA A 510 -25.71 -30.40 21.41
CA ALA A 510 -26.95 -30.81 20.77
C ALA A 510 -26.73 -31.44 19.39
N LEU A 511 -25.80 -30.90 18.59
CA LEU A 511 -25.43 -31.47 17.29
C LEU A 511 -24.79 -32.85 17.43
N LYS A 512 -23.88 -33.04 18.39
CA LYS A 512 -23.28 -34.35 18.70
C LYS A 512 -24.32 -35.38 19.11
N ALA A 513 -25.31 -34.99 19.91
CA ALA A 513 -26.39 -35.88 20.34
C ALA A 513 -27.31 -36.32 19.19
N ASN A 514 -27.31 -35.59 18.06
CA ASN A 514 -28.09 -35.90 16.86
C ASN A 514 -27.27 -36.61 15.76
N ASP A 515 -26.11 -37.16 16.10
CA ASP A 515 -25.18 -37.88 15.20
C ASP A 515 -24.72 -37.08 13.98
N ALA A 516 -24.71 -35.75 14.09
CA ALA A 516 -24.24 -34.83 13.04
C ALA A 516 -22.69 -34.69 13.04
N ASN A 517 -21.95 -35.77 13.30
CA ASN A 517 -20.50 -35.71 13.52
C ASN A 517 -19.72 -35.23 12.28
N GLN A 518 -20.21 -35.52 11.07
CA GLN A 518 -19.62 -35.04 9.82
C GLN A 518 -19.88 -33.54 9.58
N SER A 519 -20.93 -32.99 10.19
CA SER A 519 -21.32 -31.57 10.14
C SER A 519 -20.59 -30.69 11.15
N LEU A 520 -19.87 -31.27 12.12
CA LEU A 520 -19.21 -30.49 13.17
C LEU A 520 -18.05 -29.65 12.62
N SER A 521 -17.40 -30.07 11.54
CA SER A 521 -16.34 -29.27 10.90
C SER A 521 -16.90 -27.96 10.37
N ASP A 522 -17.94 -28.02 9.54
CA ASP A 522 -18.61 -26.85 8.95
C ASP A 522 -19.14 -25.90 10.04
N VAL A 523 -19.77 -26.46 11.08
CA VAL A 523 -20.27 -25.67 12.21
C VAL A 523 -19.15 -25.02 13.00
N ASN A 524 -18.03 -25.72 13.24
CA ASN A 524 -16.89 -25.13 13.94
C ASN A 524 -16.25 -24.00 13.12
N GLU A 525 -16.19 -24.14 11.81
CA GLU A 525 -15.69 -23.08 10.92
C GLU A 525 -16.63 -21.86 10.96
N LEU A 526 -17.95 -22.07 10.86
CA LEU A 526 -18.95 -21.02 11.00
C LEU A 526 -18.87 -20.30 12.36
N LEU A 527 -18.70 -21.06 13.44
CA LEU A 527 -18.53 -20.51 14.80
C LEU A 527 -17.23 -19.71 14.93
N HIS A 528 -16.15 -20.18 14.31
CA HIS A 528 -14.89 -19.46 14.30
C HIS A 528 -15.02 -18.13 13.55
N THR A 529 -15.60 -18.14 12.35
CA THR A 529 -15.87 -16.92 11.58
C THR A 529 -16.79 -15.95 12.33
N PHE A 530 -17.81 -16.46 13.04
CA PHE A 530 -18.65 -15.64 13.92
C PHE A 530 -17.84 -14.93 15.01
N ASP A 531 -16.93 -15.65 15.68
CA ASP A 531 -16.08 -15.10 16.73
C ASP A 531 -15.13 -14.04 16.21
N LEU A 532 -14.52 -14.29 15.05
CA LEU A 532 -13.65 -13.32 14.37
C LEU A 532 -14.40 -12.03 14.04
N ARG A 533 -15.59 -12.12 13.45
CA ARG A 533 -16.44 -10.96 13.14
C ARG A 533 -16.85 -10.21 14.40
N THR A 534 -17.23 -10.93 15.45
CA THR A 534 -17.65 -10.33 16.72
C THR A 534 -16.48 -9.61 17.39
N LYS A 535 -15.29 -10.23 17.43
CA LYS A 535 -14.08 -9.61 17.97
C LYS A 535 -13.68 -8.39 17.17
N ALA A 536 -13.66 -8.50 15.84
CA ALA A 536 -13.33 -7.41 14.95
C ALA A 536 -14.24 -6.19 15.16
N ALA A 537 -15.56 -6.41 15.24
CA ALA A 537 -16.51 -5.34 15.48
C ALA A 537 -16.34 -4.70 16.87
N ASN A 538 -16.09 -5.48 17.92
CA ASN A 538 -15.79 -4.95 19.26
C ASN A 538 -14.51 -4.10 19.27
N ASP A 539 -13.44 -4.58 18.64
CA ASP A 539 -12.15 -3.88 18.60
C ASP A 539 -12.24 -2.56 17.80
N LEU A 540 -13.01 -2.54 16.70
CA LEU A 540 -13.22 -1.34 15.87
C LEU A 540 -14.23 -0.35 16.47
N THR A 541 -15.02 -0.75 17.47
CA THR A 541 -15.99 0.11 18.18
C THR A 541 -15.57 0.54 19.57
N ALA A 542 -14.41 0.08 20.07
CA ALA A 542 -13.88 0.41 21.39
C ALA A 542 -13.62 1.93 21.62
N GLY A 543 -13.66 2.75 20.56
CA GLY A 543 -13.50 4.21 20.62
C GLY A 543 -14.82 5.00 20.49
N THR A 544 -14.78 6.30 20.77
CA THR A 544 -15.94 7.20 20.63
C THR A 544 -16.37 7.45 19.17
N LYS A 545 -15.57 7.01 18.20
CA LYS A 545 -15.82 7.15 16.76
C LYS A 545 -15.51 5.83 16.07
N PRO A 546 -16.34 5.36 15.13
CA PRO A 546 -16.02 4.20 14.31
C PRO A 546 -14.70 4.44 13.57
N VAL A 547 -13.80 3.46 13.65
CA VAL A 547 -12.57 3.44 12.87
C VAL A 547 -12.95 3.36 11.39
N ARG A 548 -12.33 4.21 10.54
CA ARG A 548 -12.62 4.24 9.10
C ARG A 548 -11.70 3.29 8.34
N VAL A 549 -12.14 2.75 7.21
CA VAL A 549 -11.27 1.95 6.30
C VAL A 549 -10.00 2.71 5.92
N SER A 550 -10.09 4.01 5.66
CA SER A 550 -8.91 4.85 5.38
C SER A 550 -7.91 4.93 6.53
N GLU A 551 -8.38 4.79 7.78
CA GLU A 551 -7.51 4.75 8.96
C GLU A 551 -6.82 3.40 9.08
N LEU A 552 -7.51 2.30 8.76
CA LEU A 552 -6.91 0.96 8.77
C LEU A 552 -5.92 0.74 7.63
N LEU A 553 -6.20 1.25 6.43
CA LEU A 553 -5.19 1.28 5.37
C LEU A 553 -3.94 2.06 5.84
N ALA A 554 -4.11 3.19 6.54
CA ALA A 554 -3.00 3.97 7.08
C ALA A 554 -2.26 3.29 8.25
N GLN A 555 -2.96 2.51 9.07
CA GLN A 555 -2.43 1.89 10.29
C GLN A 555 -1.89 0.48 10.07
N GLY A 556 -2.34 -0.24 9.04
CA GLY A 556 -2.04 -1.65 8.83
C GLY A 556 -0.54 -1.95 8.79
N LEU A 557 0.26 -1.07 8.20
CA LEU A 557 1.72 -1.22 8.14
C LEU A 557 2.44 -0.67 9.37
N SER A 558 1.83 0.27 10.13
CA SER A 558 2.44 0.90 11.31
C SER A 558 2.79 -0.06 12.45
N ARG A 559 2.18 -1.24 12.44
CA ARG A 559 2.43 -2.29 13.44
C ARG A 559 3.52 -3.26 13.02
N THR A 560 3.77 -3.36 11.72
CA THR A 560 4.65 -4.37 11.13
C THR A 560 5.91 -3.76 10.52
N GLN A 561 5.94 -2.44 10.33
CA GLN A 561 7.00 -1.73 9.65
C GLN A 561 7.62 -0.60 10.49
N PRO A 562 8.90 -0.25 10.22
CA PRO A 562 9.45 1.02 10.63
C PRO A 562 8.63 2.20 10.06
N ALA A 563 8.52 3.27 10.85
CA ALA A 563 7.72 4.46 10.50
C ALA A 563 8.08 5.10 9.13
N THR A 564 9.24 4.79 8.54
CA THR A 564 9.70 5.26 7.21
C THR A 564 8.83 4.80 6.07
N VAL A 565 8.30 3.59 6.17
CA VAL A 565 7.60 2.90 5.09
C VAL A 565 6.24 2.40 5.55
N ALA A 566 5.96 2.53 6.85
CA ALA A 566 4.71 2.20 7.49
C ALA A 566 3.54 3.16 7.16
N ASP A 567 3.57 3.75 5.96
CA ASP A 567 2.50 4.53 5.39
C ASP A 567 2.23 3.98 3.99
N PRO A 568 1.01 3.52 3.69
CA PRO A 568 0.65 2.96 2.38
C PRO A 568 0.76 3.97 1.22
N ARG A 569 0.95 5.27 1.51
CA ARG A 569 1.20 6.31 0.50
C ARG A 569 2.68 6.37 0.09
N LEU A 570 3.56 5.77 0.88
CA LEU A 570 4.99 5.66 0.62
C LEU A 570 5.25 4.40 -0.24
N ILE A 571 6.30 4.44 -1.07
CA ILE A 571 6.60 3.37 -2.03
C ILE A 571 6.67 2.00 -1.36
N GLY A 572 7.44 1.86 -0.28
CA GLY A 572 7.58 0.58 0.42
C GLY A 572 6.24 0.03 0.91
N GLY A 573 5.44 0.87 1.58
CA GLY A 573 4.12 0.46 2.04
C GLY A 573 3.14 0.10 0.91
N ALA A 574 3.16 0.86 -0.18
CA ALA A 574 2.32 0.56 -1.35
C ALA A 574 2.68 -0.80 -1.98
N GLN A 575 3.96 -1.12 -2.11
CA GLN A 575 4.44 -2.38 -2.69
C GLN A 575 4.05 -3.59 -1.83
N LEU A 576 4.22 -3.50 -0.51
CA LEU A 576 3.86 -4.58 0.40
C LEU A 576 2.34 -4.84 0.42
N ASN A 577 1.54 -3.78 0.46
CA ASN A 577 0.10 -3.88 0.36
C ASN A 577 -0.33 -4.53 -0.97
N ILE A 578 0.32 -4.16 -2.09
CA ILE A 578 0.08 -4.78 -3.39
C ILE A 578 0.46 -6.27 -3.37
N ALA A 579 1.60 -6.62 -2.77
CA ALA A 579 2.03 -8.00 -2.66
C ALA A 579 1.07 -8.84 -1.82
N ALA A 580 0.57 -8.29 -0.71
CA ALA A 580 -0.45 -8.92 0.13
C ALA A 580 -1.77 -9.10 -0.63
N GLN A 581 -2.26 -8.03 -1.27
CA GLN A 581 -3.51 -8.04 -2.04
C GLN A 581 -3.48 -9.03 -3.21
N THR A 582 -2.33 -9.22 -3.84
CA THR A 582 -2.15 -10.16 -4.96
C THR A 582 -1.76 -11.57 -4.51
N GLU A 583 -1.58 -11.79 -3.20
CA GLU A 583 -1.05 -13.02 -2.61
C GLU A 583 0.27 -13.47 -3.27
N SER A 584 1.12 -12.52 -3.63
CA SER A 584 2.35 -12.76 -4.40
C SER A 584 3.60 -12.85 -3.53
N PHE A 585 3.44 -12.88 -2.20
CA PHE A 585 4.54 -13.10 -1.27
C PHE A 585 5.11 -14.52 -1.43
N LYS A 586 6.40 -14.59 -1.78
CA LYS A 586 7.16 -15.84 -1.94
C LYS A 586 8.41 -15.77 -1.05
N PRO A 587 8.76 -16.78 -0.22
CA PRO A 587 9.95 -16.76 0.66
C PRO A 587 11.28 -16.53 -0.10
N GLN A 588 11.31 -16.79 -1.41
CA GLN A 588 12.43 -16.47 -2.28
C GLN A 588 12.71 -14.95 -2.42
N GLN A 589 11.75 -14.09 -2.07
CA GLN A 589 11.88 -12.63 -2.15
C GLN A 589 12.71 -12.02 -1.02
N ILE A 590 12.88 -12.79 0.06
CA ILE A 590 13.54 -12.32 1.29
C ILE A 590 14.75 -13.16 1.64
N THR A 591 14.94 -14.29 0.97
CA THR A 591 16.10 -15.12 1.15
C THR A 591 17.24 -14.58 0.27
N THR A 592 18.25 -14.07 0.95
CA THR A 592 19.56 -13.73 0.37
C THR A 592 20.43 -15.00 0.32
N PRO A 593 21.56 -14.99 -0.42
CA PRO A 593 22.53 -16.08 -0.36
C PRO A 593 23.06 -16.40 1.07
N GLY A 594 22.82 -15.52 2.05
CA GLY A 594 23.16 -15.70 3.46
C GLY A 594 21.97 -15.97 4.40
N GLY A 595 20.81 -16.39 3.88
CA GLY A 595 19.58 -16.58 4.68
C GLY A 595 18.59 -15.42 4.51
N ILE A 596 17.58 -15.32 5.38
CA ILE A 596 16.58 -14.23 5.29
C ILE A 596 17.21 -12.84 5.49
N ASN A 597 16.73 -11.84 4.74
CA ASN A 597 16.92 -10.44 5.04
C ASN A 597 16.06 -10.05 6.24
N PHE A 598 16.64 -10.12 7.43
CA PHE A 598 15.95 -9.68 8.64
C PHE A 598 15.66 -8.18 8.69
N ASN A 599 16.06 -7.38 7.68
CA ASN A 599 15.65 -5.97 7.56
C ASN A 599 14.26 -5.79 6.92
N GLU A 600 13.67 -6.86 6.38
CA GLU A 600 12.33 -6.86 5.78
C GLU A 600 11.27 -6.74 6.87
N ASP A 601 10.31 -5.83 6.75
CA ASP A 601 8.92 -6.06 7.16
C ASP A 601 8.56 -7.27 8.08
N GLN A 602 7.92 -6.99 9.23
CA GLN A 602 7.46 -8.02 10.19
C GLN A 602 6.56 -9.09 9.59
N GLN A 603 5.66 -8.75 8.66
CA GLN A 603 4.79 -9.71 7.97
C GLN A 603 5.64 -10.73 7.23
N THR A 604 6.65 -10.21 6.54
CA THR A 604 7.53 -10.98 5.69
C THR A 604 8.46 -11.89 6.50
N ILE A 605 8.98 -11.43 7.64
CA ILE A 605 9.70 -12.33 8.57
C ILE A 605 8.76 -13.37 9.18
N ALA A 606 7.56 -12.97 9.62
CA ALA A 606 6.61 -13.90 10.20
C ALA A 606 6.24 -15.03 9.22
N LEU A 607 6.05 -14.70 7.94
CA LEU A 607 5.80 -15.67 6.87
C LEU A 607 7.00 -16.64 6.70
N TYR A 608 8.22 -16.12 6.72
CA TYR A 608 9.43 -16.96 6.65
C TYR A 608 9.52 -17.94 7.81
N VAL A 609 9.33 -17.46 9.04
CA VAL A 609 9.34 -18.30 10.24
C VAL A 609 8.27 -19.38 10.12
N ALA A 610 7.05 -19.01 9.74
CA ALA A 610 5.96 -19.95 9.55
C ALA A 610 6.24 -21.03 8.48
N GLN A 611 6.98 -20.69 7.43
CA GLN A 611 7.27 -21.61 6.32
C GLN A 611 8.49 -22.51 6.56
N ASN A 612 9.53 -21.98 7.20
CA ASN A 612 10.82 -22.67 7.36
C ASN A 612 11.01 -23.27 8.75
N TYR A 613 10.26 -22.77 9.74
CA TYR A 613 10.29 -23.21 11.13
C TYR A 613 8.85 -23.48 11.64
N PRO A 614 8.10 -24.39 10.97
CA PRO A 614 6.66 -24.58 11.23
C PRO A 614 6.34 -25.09 12.64
N ASP A 615 7.33 -25.65 13.34
CA ASP A 615 7.18 -26.21 14.67
C ASP A 615 7.32 -25.17 15.79
N ILE A 616 7.74 -23.93 15.46
CA ILE A 616 7.81 -22.83 16.44
C ILE A 616 6.38 -22.38 16.80
N PRO A 617 5.99 -22.38 18.09
CA PRO A 617 4.69 -21.86 18.52
C PRO A 617 4.48 -20.40 18.09
N ALA A 618 3.24 -20.06 17.71
CA ALA A 618 2.93 -18.74 17.15
C ALA A 618 3.27 -17.56 18.08
N ASP A 619 3.09 -17.72 19.39
CA ASP A 619 3.48 -16.72 20.39
C ASP A 619 5.00 -16.49 20.39
N LYS A 620 5.80 -17.55 20.32
CA LYS A 620 7.27 -17.48 20.26
C LYS A 620 7.80 -16.90 18.95
N ALA A 621 7.19 -17.28 17.84
CA ALA A 621 7.48 -16.67 16.55
C ALA A 621 7.22 -15.15 16.59
N ASN A 622 6.09 -14.74 17.19
CA ASN A 622 5.75 -13.32 17.33
C ASN A 622 6.74 -12.55 18.21
N ASP A 623 7.14 -13.12 19.36
CA ASP A 623 8.14 -12.53 20.25
C ASP A 623 9.49 -12.33 19.53
N PHE A 624 9.95 -13.36 18.79
CA PHE A 624 11.18 -13.28 18.00
C PHE A 624 11.10 -12.18 16.95
N VAL A 625 10.02 -12.12 16.16
CA VAL A 625 9.89 -11.09 15.12
C VAL A 625 9.86 -9.70 15.75
N ALA A 626 9.10 -9.50 16.84
CA ALA A 626 9.05 -8.23 17.55
C ALA A 626 10.44 -7.79 18.06
N GLN A 627 11.26 -8.73 18.56
CA GLN A 627 12.64 -8.48 18.96
C GLN A 627 13.50 -8.03 17.77
N VAL A 628 13.42 -8.72 16.62
CA VAL A 628 14.15 -8.33 15.40
C VAL A 628 13.72 -6.93 14.97
N ILE A 629 12.42 -6.62 14.94
CA ILE A 629 11.93 -5.27 14.59
C ILE A 629 12.51 -4.19 15.51
N ALA A 630 12.49 -4.43 16.82
CA ALA A 630 13.02 -3.48 17.80
C ALA A 630 14.50 -3.17 17.59
N GLN A 631 15.29 -4.12 17.08
CA GLN A 631 16.72 -3.95 16.84
C GLN A 631 17.07 -3.23 15.54
N ARG A 632 16.10 -2.98 14.64
CA ARG A 632 16.30 -2.24 13.38
C ARG A 632 16.55 -0.75 13.56
N THR A 633 16.33 -0.24 14.76
CA THR A 633 16.60 1.15 15.08
C THR A 633 17.56 1.24 16.25
N ASP A 634 18.42 2.25 16.22
CA ASP A 634 19.23 2.66 17.37
C ASP A 634 18.48 3.65 18.29
N GLY A 635 17.17 3.83 18.04
CA GLY A 635 16.31 4.81 18.70
C GLY A 635 16.26 6.16 17.99
N ASN A 636 17.15 6.43 17.02
CA ASN A 636 17.22 7.69 16.28
C ASN A 636 17.21 7.52 14.75
N HIS A 637 17.70 6.38 14.26
CA HIS A 637 17.85 6.07 12.83
C HIS A 637 17.43 4.61 12.57
N LEU A 638 17.12 4.32 11.30
CA LEU A 638 17.10 2.95 10.83
C LEU A 638 18.53 2.48 10.54
N ARG A 639 18.84 1.26 10.97
CA ARG A 639 20.08 0.58 10.63
C ARG A 639 19.76 -0.78 10.01
N GLY A 640 20.62 -1.22 9.11
CA GLY A 640 20.62 -2.61 8.66
C GLY A 640 21.24 -3.54 9.71
N PHE A 641 21.02 -4.84 9.55
CA PHE A 641 21.73 -5.89 10.28
C PHE A 641 23.05 -6.29 9.60
N THR A 642 24.09 -6.42 10.40
CA THR A 642 25.39 -7.00 10.01
C THR A 642 25.24 -8.48 9.64
N PRO A 643 26.18 -9.06 8.88
CA PRO A 643 26.22 -10.52 8.65
C PRO A 643 26.19 -11.34 9.95
N GLU A 644 26.89 -10.89 10.99
CA GLU A 644 26.97 -11.56 12.29
C GLU A 644 25.61 -11.56 13.00
N GLU A 645 24.93 -10.41 13.09
CA GLU A 645 23.60 -10.32 13.69
C GLU A 645 22.57 -11.21 12.96
N ARG A 646 22.67 -11.31 11.63
CA ARG A 646 21.79 -12.19 10.85
C ARG A 646 22.05 -13.67 11.15
N ALA A 647 23.31 -14.07 11.30
CA ALA A 647 23.64 -15.44 11.69
C ALA A 647 23.12 -15.78 13.10
N ASP A 648 23.19 -14.82 14.03
CA ASP A 648 22.67 -14.98 15.39
C ASP A 648 21.14 -15.12 15.42
N PHE A 649 20.41 -14.41 14.55
CA PHE A 649 18.96 -14.58 14.40
C PHE A 649 18.57 -15.96 13.86
N GLU A 650 19.31 -16.45 12.86
CA GLU A 650 19.08 -17.79 12.30
C GLU A 650 19.33 -18.89 13.35
N ALA A 651 20.39 -18.75 14.14
CA ALA A 651 20.68 -19.66 15.25
C ALA A 651 19.59 -19.64 16.33
N GLN A 652 19.00 -18.48 16.62
CA GLN A 652 17.87 -18.35 17.53
C GLN A 652 16.61 -19.08 17.02
N LEU A 653 16.28 -18.95 15.73
CA LEU A 653 15.15 -19.67 15.13
C LEU A 653 15.36 -21.19 15.18
N GLN A 654 16.57 -21.67 14.88
CA GLN A 654 16.91 -23.09 15.00
C GLN A 654 16.76 -23.60 16.45
N ALA A 655 17.16 -22.80 17.44
CA ALA A 655 17.02 -23.14 18.84
C ALA A 655 15.55 -23.13 19.33
N LEU A 656 14.71 -22.26 18.79
CA LEU A 656 13.27 -22.21 19.10
C LEU A 656 12.49 -23.37 18.48
N SER A 657 13.00 -23.94 17.38
CA SER A 657 12.39 -25.05 16.66
C SER A 657 12.82 -26.44 17.17
N ALA A 658 13.83 -26.50 18.05
CA ALA A 658 14.35 -27.72 18.66
C ALA A 658 13.70 -27.99 20.02
#